data_AF-A0A939G4X9-F1
#
_entry.id   AF-A0A939G4X9-F1
#
_cell.length_a   1.000
_cell.length_b   1.000
_cell.length_c   1.000
_cell.angle_alpha   90.00
_cell.angle_beta   90.00
_cell.angle_gamma   90.00
#
_symmetry.space_group_name_H-M   'P 1'
#
loop_
_entity.id
_entity.type
_entity.pdbx_description
1 polymer ?
#
loop_
_entity_poly.entity_id
_entity_poly.type
_entity_poly.pdbx_seq_one_letter_code
_entity_poly.pdbx_strand_id
1 'polypeptide(L)'
;MNRILILFYLLLPLPVLAQSLPIEGSWQFTTGDNPAWAAPGFDDTAWKSIQPTRTWEEQGFAGYDGVGWYRKRIVIPSSLKNQLERGVLVLSLGVIDDDDQTYLNGKLVGETTGYQVPRTYRLAENQIRWDAENVLAIRVADLTGGGGLYDAGGRLFRRARLTDYFAFTVKNTSAAASATDALSYRITWKNGSDEPIAGTLTTTLTDLTGRVLSRDEKPVTVAPGTPEQTQTYPRPSSLPVRVTTVFQTKQGNLPPDTLTGSTIIGSSPIVYQSPRFPLRPYKLPERFVATPYEQQQIGGWLGERMDRNLTERLLKVDETGLMAGYFNRPGEQEWIGEHVGKYLETAANTYRYSRNAALKIQMDRMAQQLIASQLPNGYLGTYTPDQYWTSWDVWSHKYNLLGLLAYYNLSGYEPALTASKKMGDLLCKTFGTGPGQLDIVVHSTHEGMAAMSVLDPMTDLYRQTGDAKYLAFCRYLIKAYDQPNGPKIIATLNSIGRVDKTANAKAYEMLSNLVGLVKYHKLTGEAAPLKAAQTAWNDITAHRLYVTGSASSFEHFQDDDKLAAEADKNIGEGCVTTTWIQFNYQLLTLTGEVKYLNQLEKSAYNHLTGAENPETGCVSYYTPLLGKKPYNCGITCCTSSVPRGIALIPTFSSGQLSGSPVVMLYQAGTINSTLNGQPITLTATTDFPASGQVVYTVKTAKPVRGGLYFRVPDWCNRKFTLNGLPVKAETGYARLDGNWKTGDRITVVMEMAVQVLPGGSSYPGRIGFRRGPQVLSLDALLNKLPVEPTAVQLTGQSLRPVQATLPTGWIGTQTYGVSATVGDRQQELVLVPYADAGQTGGASAVWLRQ
;
A
#
# COMPACT_ATOMS: atom_id res chain seq x y z
N MET A 1 -12.02 79.19 20.48
CA MET A 1 -13.38 78.65 20.21
C MET A 1 -13.22 77.16 19.92
N ASN A 2 -13.57 76.33 20.90
CA ASN A 2 -13.34 74.88 20.94
C ASN A 2 -14.09 74.12 19.84
N ARG A 3 -13.44 73.14 19.21
CA ARG A 3 -14.13 71.99 18.58
C ARG A 3 -13.38 70.72 18.92
N ILE A 4 -13.90 70.03 19.93
CA ILE A 4 -13.55 68.66 20.31
C ILE A 4 -14.40 67.74 19.41
N LEU A 5 -13.76 66.90 18.59
CA LEU A 5 -14.41 65.76 17.94
C LEU A 5 -14.40 64.60 18.94
N ILE A 6 -15.58 64.24 19.48
CA ILE A 6 -15.76 63.02 20.26
C ILE A 6 -16.20 61.92 19.29
N LEU A 7 -15.31 60.94 19.07
CA LEU A 7 -15.60 59.72 18.32
C LEU A 7 -16.19 58.70 19.30
N PHE A 8 -17.50 58.45 19.23
CA PHE A 8 -18.15 57.36 19.98
C PHE A 8 -17.83 56.02 19.31
N TYR A 9 -16.86 55.28 19.84
CA TYR A 9 -16.75 53.84 19.59
C TYR A 9 -17.78 53.12 20.46
N LEU A 10 -18.93 52.79 19.87
CA LEU A 10 -19.86 51.84 20.47
C LEU A 10 -19.33 50.42 20.22
N LEU A 11 -18.42 49.95 21.07
CA LEU A 11 -18.06 48.53 21.18
C LEU A 11 -19.23 47.82 21.86
N LEU A 12 -20.21 47.38 21.07
CA LEU A 12 -21.11 46.31 21.50
C LEU A 12 -20.30 45.01 21.47
N PRO A 13 -20.11 44.31 22.61
CA PRO A 13 -19.64 42.94 22.55
C PRO A 13 -20.76 42.11 21.93
N LEU A 14 -20.64 41.76 20.66
CA LEU A 14 -21.36 40.60 20.15
C LEU A 14 -20.84 39.41 20.98
N PRO A 15 -21.69 38.70 21.75
CA PRO A 15 -21.24 37.49 22.41
C PRO A 15 -20.86 36.51 21.30
N VAL A 16 -19.56 36.28 21.13
CA VAL A 16 -19.07 35.12 20.40
C VAL A 16 -19.58 33.92 21.19
N LEU A 17 -20.63 33.28 20.70
CA LEU A 17 -21.11 32.02 21.25
C LEU A 17 -19.99 31.00 21.06
N ALA A 18 -19.28 30.67 22.14
CA ALA A 18 -18.29 29.60 22.12
C ALA A 18 -19.00 28.28 21.73
N GLN A 19 -18.64 27.71 20.57
CA GLN A 19 -19.23 26.47 20.04
C GLN A 19 -18.63 25.21 20.67
N SER A 20 -17.48 25.36 21.34
CA SER A 20 -16.77 24.31 22.07
C SER A 20 -15.86 24.94 23.13
N LEU A 21 -15.40 24.12 24.06
CA LEU A 21 -14.41 24.46 25.08
C LEU A 21 -13.21 23.50 24.96
N PRO A 22 -12.08 23.94 24.38
CA PRO A 22 -10.84 23.19 24.40
C PRO A 22 -10.35 22.88 25.82
N ILE A 23 -9.70 21.74 26.00
CA ILE A 23 -9.08 21.32 27.26
C ILE A 23 -7.56 21.37 27.08
N GLU A 24 -6.98 22.50 27.42
CA GLU A 24 -5.58 22.82 27.13
C GLU A 24 -4.67 22.78 28.38
N GLY A 25 -3.36 22.84 28.12
CA GLY A 25 -2.30 22.86 29.11
C GLY A 25 -1.98 21.49 29.69
N SER A 26 -1.06 21.47 30.65
CA SER A 26 -0.62 20.23 31.28
C SER A 26 -1.66 19.65 32.24
N TRP A 27 -1.53 18.36 32.51
CA TRP A 27 -2.40 17.57 33.38
C TRP A 27 -1.59 17.04 34.56
N GLN A 28 -2.27 16.75 35.67
CA GLN A 28 -1.68 16.00 36.77
C GLN A 28 -1.66 14.53 36.41
N PHE A 29 -0.55 13.84 36.67
CA PHE A 29 -0.32 12.45 36.30
C PHE A 29 0.41 11.64 37.36
N THR A 30 -0.03 10.40 37.54
CA THR A 30 0.67 9.39 38.33
C THR A 30 0.53 8.01 37.68
N THR A 31 1.51 7.14 37.89
CA THR A 31 1.45 5.71 37.56
C THR A 31 0.82 4.92 38.70
N GLY A 32 0.28 3.74 38.40
CA GLY A 32 -0.43 2.88 39.34
C GLY A 32 -1.94 2.88 39.11
N ASP A 33 -2.66 2.07 39.86
CA ASP A 33 -4.12 1.96 39.70
C ASP A 33 -4.84 2.00 41.05
N ASN A 34 -5.39 3.17 41.39
CA ASN A 34 -6.18 3.34 42.60
C ASN A 34 -7.49 4.07 42.28
N PRO A 35 -8.66 3.41 42.42
CA PRO A 35 -9.95 4.00 42.07
C PRO A 35 -10.32 5.23 42.92
N ALA A 36 -9.70 5.42 44.09
CA ALA A 36 -9.89 6.64 44.90
C ALA A 36 -9.45 7.91 44.15
N TRP A 37 -8.57 7.78 43.16
CA TRP A 37 -8.09 8.87 42.33
C TRP A 37 -9.14 9.41 41.35
N ALA A 38 -10.30 8.76 41.20
CA ALA A 38 -11.43 9.34 40.50
C ALA A 38 -12.16 10.43 41.32
N ALA A 39 -12.03 10.42 42.65
CA ALA A 39 -12.85 11.26 43.53
C ALA A 39 -12.59 12.77 43.32
N PRO A 40 -13.63 13.63 43.31
CA PRO A 40 -13.47 15.05 43.05
C PRO A 40 -12.65 15.76 44.14
N GLY A 41 -12.73 15.28 45.38
CA GLY A 41 -11.99 15.83 46.53
C GLY A 41 -10.59 15.25 46.74
N PHE A 42 -10.11 14.35 45.87
CA PHE A 42 -8.76 13.81 45.99
C PHE A 42 -7.72 14.92 45.79
N ASP A 43 -6.74 14.97 46.69
CA ASP A 43 -5.60 15.89 46.63
C ASP A 43 -4.52 15.34 45.70
N ASP A 44 -4.45 15.91 44.50
CA ASP A 44 -3.51 15.57 43.44
C ASP A 44 -2.31 16.52 43.36
N THR A 45 -2.09 17.36 44.39
CA THR A 45 -1.00 18.37 44.37
C THR A 45 0.40 17.76 44.33
N ALA A 46 0.55 16.52 44.78
CA ALA A 46 1.82 15.78 44.75
C ALA A 46 2.09 15.05 43.42
N TRP A 47 1.14 15.06 42.48
CA TRP A 47 1.29 14.37 41.19
C TRP A 47 2.25 15.13 40.26
N LYS A 48 2.82 14.41 39.28
CA LYS A 48 3.70 15.02 38.29
C LYS A 48 2.87 15.71 37.21
N SER A 49 3.38 16.78 36.65
CA SER A 49 2.75 17.41 35.48
C SER A 49 3.17 16.71 34.18
N ILE A 50 2.22 16.46 33.28
CA ILE A 50 2.46 15.82 31.98
C ILE A 50 1.76 16.59 30.85
N GLN A 51 2.31 16.53 29.64
CA GLN A 51 1.67 17.03 28.43
C GLN A 51 0.85 15.90 27.77
N PRO A 52 -0.45 16.10 27.53
CA PRO A 52 -1.32 15.09 26.91
C PRO A 52 -1.17 15.08 25.38
N THR A 53 0.02 15.38 24.84
CA THR A 53 0.31 15.38 23.38
C THR A 53 1.61 14.63 23.08
N ARG A 54 2.10 13.87 24.06
CA ARG A 54 3.38 13.16 24.05
C ARG A 54 3.19 11.87 24.84
N THR A 55 3.95 10.83 24.52
CA THR A 55 3.85 9.55 25.23
C THR A 55 4.43 9.65 26.64
N TRP A 56 4.21 8.62 27.46
CA TRP A 56 4.78 8.51 28.80
C TRP A 56 6.31 8.40 28.77
N GLU A 57 6.86 7.68 27.80
CA GLU A 57 8.29 7.39 27.63
C GLU A 57 9.06 8.68 27.34
N GLU A 58 8.47 9.54 26.51
CA GLU A 58 9.00 10.87 26.18
C GLU A 58 9.04 11.83 27.38
N GLN A 59 8.33 11.50 28.46
CA GLN A 59 8.08 12.37 29.61
C GLN A 59 8.59 11.79 30.94
N GLY A 60 9.52 10.83 30.84
CA GLY A 60 10.29 10.32 31.99
C GLY A 60 9.79 8.99 32.55
N PHE A 61 8.95 8.26 31.82
CA PHE A 61 8.44 6.93 32.18
C PHE A 61 8.82 5.89 31.12
N ALA A 62 10.10 5.82 30.77
CA ALA A 62 10.56 4.96 29.68
C ALA A 62 10.28 3.47 29.93
N GLY A 63 9.62 2.80 28.98
CA GLY A 63 9.29 1.37 29.04
C GLY A 63 8.25 1.01 30.11
N TYR A 64 7.40 1.96 30.50
CA TYR A 64 6.35 1.73 31.48
C TYR A 64 5.07 1.21 30.81
N ASP A 65 4.89 -0.11 30.81
CA ASP A 65 3.62 -0.74 30.44
C ASP A 65 2.78 -0.95 31.73
N GLY A 66 1.59 -0.37 31.80
CA GLY A 66 0.77 -0.42 33.02
C GLY A 66 -0.38 0.58 33.04
N VAL A 67 -0.81 0.99 34.23
CA VAL A 67 -1.92 1.92 34.40
C VAL A 67 -1.41 3.29 34.81
N GLY A 68 -1.85 4.33 34.12
CA GLY A 68 -1.61 5.73 34.44
C GLY A 68 -2.91 6.47 34.67
N TRP A 69 -2.90 7.42 35.60
CA TRP A 69 -4.05 8.28 35.88
C TRP A 69 -3.74 9.73 35.60
N TYR A 70 -4.67 10.39 34.91
CA TYR A 70 -4.65 11.81 34.60
C TYR A 70 -5.73 12.54 35.38
N ARG A 71 -5.46 13.76 35.85
CA ARG A 71 -6.44 14.66 36.48
C ARG A 71 -6.34 16.09 35.98
N LYS A 72 -7.50 16.73 35.76
CA LYS A 72 -7.63 18.11 35.32
C LYS A 72 -8.85 18.79 35.95
N ARG A 73 -8.66 20.02 36.44
CA ARG A 73 -9.73 20.90 36.92
C ARG A 73 -10.14 21.86 35.80
N ILE A 74 -11.44 21.95 35.52
CA ILE A 74 -11.99 22.70 34.37
C ILE A 74 -13.30 23.37 34.79
N VAL A 75 -13.51 24.63 34.40
CA VAL A 75 -14.80 25.30 34.52
C VAL A 75 -15.55 25.21 33.20
N ILE A 76 -16.75 24.64 33.21
CA ILE A 76 -17.60 24.49 32.02
C ILE A 76 -18.66 25.61 32.04
N PRO A 77 -18.62 26.58 31.12
CA PRO A 77 -19.50 27.75 31.18
C PRO A 77 -20.93 27.39 30.77
N SER A 78 -21.93 27.93 31.48
CA SER A 78 -23.35 27.72 31.18
C SER A 78 -23.79 28.27 29.81
N SER A 79 -22.96 29.09 29.15
CA SER A 79 -23.17 29.48 27.76
C SER A 79 -23.25 28.28 26.79
N LEU A 80 -22.63 27.14 27.14
CA LEU A 80 -22.74 25.90 26.37
C LEU A 80 -24.09 25.19 26.57
N LYS A 81 -24.92 25.57 27.57
CA LYS A 81 -26.27 25.00 27.74
C LYS A 81 -27.16 25.23 26.53
N ASN A 82 -27.00 26.38 25.88
CA ASN A 82 -27.72 26.74 24.65
C ASN A 82 -27.33 25.85 23.45
N GLN A 83 -26.30 25.02 23.61
CA GLN A 83 -25.80 24.07 22.62
C GLN A 83 -26.14 22.61 22.99
N LEU A 84 -26.81 22.37 24.13
CA LEU A 84 -27.20 21.02 24.53
C LEU A 84 -28.28 20.51 23.59
N GLU A 85 -27.97 19.40 22.94
CA GLU A 85 -28.93 18.61 22.20
C GLU A 85 -29.34 17.44 23.08
N ARG A 86 -30.65 17.25 23.30
CA ARG A 86 -31.20 16.18 24.17
C ARG A 86 -30.63 16.20 25.59
N GLY A 87 -30.25 17.38 26.09
CA GLY A 87 -29.65 17.55 27.43
C GLY A 87 -28.22 16.99 27.55
N VAL A 88 -27.52 16.80 26.43
CA VAL A 88 -26.19 16.18 26.40
C VAL A 88 -25.12 17.14 25.88
N LEU A 89 -23.98 17.18 26.58
CA LEU A 89 -22.70 17.73 26.12
C LEU A 89 -21.75 16.58 25.82
N VAL A 90 -20.85 16.73 24.85
CA VAL A 90 -19.90 15.68 24.48
C VAL A 90 -18.49 16.08 24.88
N LEU A 91 -17.82 15.18 25.61
CA LEU A 91 -16.39 15.23 25.90
C LEU A 91 -15.65 14.40 24.84
N SER A 92 -14.78 15.03 24.07
CA SER A 92 -13.87 14.35 23.14
C SER A 92 -12.46 14.38 23.72
N LEU A 93 -11.77 13.23 23.77
CA LEU A 93 -10.43 13.13 24.32
C LEU A 93 -9.33 12.83 23.27
N GLY A 94 -9.72 12.65 22.00
CA GLY A 94 -8.82 12.21 20.94
C GLY A 94 -8.51 10.73 21.05
N VAL A 95 -7.38 10.31 20.48
CA VAL A 95 -6.88 8.94 20.64
C VAL A 95 -6.13 8.80 21.97
N ILE A 96 -6.45 7.73 22.69
CA ILE A 96 -5.74 7.24 23.88
C ILE A 96 -5.18 5.87 23.52
N ASP A 97 -3.97 5.56 24.00
CA ASP A 97 -3.17 4.42 23.55
C ASP A 97 -3.94 3.11 23.46
N ASP A 98 -4.17 2.39 24.57
CA ASP A 98 -4.92 1.13 24.57
C ASP A 98 -6.33 1.29 25.14
N ASP A 99 -6.47 1.44 26.46
CA ASP A 99 -7.77 1.44 27.14
C ASP A 99 -7.94 2.65 28.05
N ASP A 100 -9.18 3.13 28.23
CA ASP A 100 -9.47 4.16 29.22
C ASP A 100 -10.78 3.96 29.99
N GLN A 101 -10.82 4.54 31.19
CA GLN A 101 -12.02 4.83 31.96
C GLN A 101 -11.99 6.30 32.38
N THR A 102 -13.00 7.05 31.95
CA THR A 102 -13.08 8.50 32.16
C THR A 102 -14.17 8.86 33.16
N TYR A 103 -13.83 9.70 34.13
CA TYR A 103 -14.69 10.14 35.23
C TYR A 103 -14.84 11.67 35.24
N LEU A 104 -16.07 12.15 35.41
CA LEU A 104 -16.37 13.55 35.69
C LEU A 104 -16.95 13.67 37.10
N ASN A 105 -16.32 14.50 37.94
CA ASN A 105 -16.74 14.74 39.32
C ASN A 105 -16.88 13.43 40.14
N GLY A 106 -16.03 12.44 39.87
CA GLY A 106 -16.04 11.12 40.53
C GLY A 106 -17.07 10.13 40.00
N LYS A 107 -17.87 10.51 38.99
CA LYS A 107 -18.80 9.60 38.32
C LYS A 107 -18.21 9.14 36.99
N LEU A 108 -18.21 7.83 36.73
CA LEU A 108 -17.80 7.28 35.43
C LEU A 108 -18.73 7.83 34.33
N VAL A 109 -18.15 8.39 33.27
CA VAL A 109 -18.87 8.97 32.13
C VAL A 109 -18.63 8.20 30.83
N GLY A 110 -17.60 7.37 30.79
CA GLY A 110 -17.43 6.39 29.73
C GLY A 110 -16.12 5.63 29.86
N GLU A 111 -16.00 4.61 29.01
CA GLU A 111 -14.83 3.75 28.89
C GLU A 111 -14.70 3.30 27.45
N THR A 112 -13.48 3.00 27.01
CA THR A 112 -13.24 2.48 25.66
C THR A 112 -12.00 1.61 25.68
N THR A 113 -12.09 0.46 25.02
CA THR A 113 -11.02 -0.52 24.88
C THR A 113 -10.49 -0.51 23.46
N GLY A 114 -9.18 -0.54 23.29
CA GLY A 114 -8.50 -0.76 22.02
C GLY A 114 -7.65 0.39 21.48
N TYR A 115 -6.59 -0.04 20.81
CA TYR A 115 -5.57 0.79 20.18
C TYR A 115 -6.10 1.70 19.07
N GLN A 116 -5.68 2.97 19.07
CA GLN A 116 -6.04 4.00 18.08
C GLN A 116 -7.54 4.33 17.94
N VAL A 117 -8.37 3.99 18.93
CA VAL A 117 -9.80 4.33 18.89
C VAL A 117 -10.03 5.76 19.43
N PRO A 118 -10.72 6.67 18.70
CA PRO A 118 -11.05 7.99 19.23
C PRO A 118 -12.05 7.91 20.40
N ARG A 119 -11.80 8.64 21.49
CA ARG A 119 -12.61 8.63 22.70
C ARG A 119 -13.62 9.77 22.72
N THR A 120 -14.90 9.43 22.87
CA THR A 120 -16.01 10.38 22.90
C THR A 120 -17.07 9.95 23.92
N TYR A 121 -17.33 10.78 24.93
CA TYR A 121 -18.28 10.47 26.01
C TYR A 121 -19.39 11.51 26.12
N ARG A 122 -20.60 11.02 26.38
CA ARG A 122 -21.82 11.83 26.49
C ARG A 122 -22.05 12.17 27.96
N LEU A 123 -22.19 13.46 28.24
CA LEU A 123 -22.39 14.02 29.57
C LEU A 123 -23.81 14.58 29.65
N ALA A 124 -24.64 14.02 30.52
CA ALA A 124 -25.94 14.59 30.82
C ALA A 124 -25.76 15.93 31.55
N GLU A 125 -26.68 16.87 31.32
CA GLU A 125 -26.62 18.22 31.89
C GLU A 125 -26.47 18.20 33.42
N ASN A 126 -27.10 17.24 34.10
CA ASN A 126 -27.06 17.08 35.55
C ASN A 126 -25.73 16.52 36.10
N GLN A 127 -24.83 16.03 35.23
CA GLN A 127 -23.48 15.59 35.63
C GLN A 127 -22.48 16.76 35.66
N ILE A 128 -22.82 17.88 35.02
CA ILE A 128 -21.95 19.04 34.84
C ILE A 128 -22.26 20.08 35.94
N ARG A 129 -21.20 20.55 36.60
CA ARG A 129 -21.26 21.71 37.50
C ARG A 129 -21.02 22.97 36.67
N TRP A 130 -22.10 23.57 36.20
CA TRP A 130 -22.04 24.76 35.35
C TRP A 130 -21.48 25.96 36.09
N ASP A 131 -20.61 26.72 35.41
CA ASP A 131 -19.95 27.93 35.93
C ASP A 131 -19.16 27.68 37.24
N ALA A 132 -18.83 26.41 37.51
CA ALA A 132 -18.09 25.97 38.67
C ALA A 132 -17.02 24.93 38.27
N GLU A 133 -16.11 24.64 39.19
CA GLU A 133 -15.05 23.66 38.95
C GLU A 133 -15.62 22.24 38.80
N ASN A 134 -15.22 21.60 37.72
CA ASN A 134 -15.38 20.18 37.46
C ASN A 134 -14.01 19.51 37.51
N VAL A 135 -13.98 18.27 38.01
CA VAL A 135 -12.78 17.43 38.03
C VAL A 135 -12.93 16.33 37.00
N LEU A 136 -12.05 16.32 36.01
CA LEU A 136 -11.92 15.26 35.01
C LEU A 136 -10.77 14.34 35.44
N ALA A 137 -11.05 13.05 35.62
CA ALA A 137 -10.05 12.03 35.92
C ALA A 137 -10.11 10.92 34.85
N ILE A 138 -8.96 10.51 34.32
CA ILE A 138 -8.88 9.50 33.26
C ILE A 138 -7.88 8.43 33.70
N ARG A 139 -8.35 7.20 33.83
CA ARG A 139 -7.53 6.01 34.00
C ARG A 139 -7.19 5.49 32.61
N VAL A 140 -5.92 5.32 32.30
CA VAL A 140 -5.42 4.77 31.03
C VAL A 140 -4.65 3.50 31.34
N ALA A 141 -4.95 2.40 30.66
CA ALA A 141 -4.12 1.21 30.68
C ALA A 141 -3.40 1.09 29.35
N ASP A 142 -2.09 0.85 29.41
CA ASP A 142 -1.19 0.55 28.30
C ASP A 142 -0.67 -0.89 28.49
N LEU A 143 -0.82 -1.71 27.45
CA LEU A 143 -0.47 -3.11 27.45
C LEU A 143 0.93 -3.35 26.89
N THR A 144 1.40 -2.50 25.96
CA THR A 144 2.75 -2.58 25.41
C THR A 144 3.12 -1.32 24.62
N GLY A 145 4.33 -0.82 24.84
CA GLY A 145 4.95 0.12 23.93
C GLY A 145 4.96 1.55 24.46
N GLY A 146 4.16 2.42 23.86
CA GLY A 146 4.23 3.86 24.08
C GLY A 146 2.94 4.44 24.64
N GLY A 147 2.80 4.52 25.96
CA GLY A 147 1.53 4.82 26.60
C GLY A 147 1.09 6.29 26.61
N GLY A 148 -0.22 6.49 26.83
CA GLY A 148 -0.81 7.77 27.25
C GLY A 148 -1.80 8.43 26.28
N LEU A 149 -2.17 9.67 26.61
CA LEU A 149 -2.89 10.59 25.71
C LEU A 149 -1.82 11.28 24.84
N TYR A 150 -1.36 10.69 23.74
CA TYR A 150 -0.26 11.29 22.94
C TYR A 150 -0.70 11.94 21.62
N ASP A 151 -1.99 11.84 21.26
CA ASP A 151 -2.50 12.51 20.07
C ASP A 151 -2.53 14.05 20.24
N ALA A 152 -2.05 14.79 19.25
CA ALA A 152 -2.06 16.25 19.22
C ALA A 152 -3.47 16.84 18.96
N GLY A 153 -4.47 16.01 18.62
CA GLY A 153 -5.83 16.43 18.30
C GLY A 153 -6.78 16.61 19.49
N GLY A 154 -7.48 17.75 19.54
CA GLY A 154 -8.94 17.74 19.72
C GLY A 154 -9.55 17.40 21.10
N ARG A 155 -8.84 17.57 22.22
CA ARG A 155 -9.46 17.47 23.56
C ARG A 155 -10.37 18.66 23.82
N LEU A 156 -11.69 18.45 23.84
CA LEU A 156 -12.66 19.53 24.02
C LEU A 156 -14.03 19.05 24.47
N PHE A 157 -14.78 19.95 25.12
CA PHE A 157 -16.23 19.83 25.25
C PHE A 157 -16.91 20.47 24.04
N ARG A 158 -17.84 19.77 23.40
CA ARG A 158 -18.62 20.23 22.24
C ARG A 158 -20.07 19.84 22.37
N ARG A 159 -20.91 20.44 21.52
CA ARG A 159 -22.27 19.94 21.27
C ARG A 159 -22.25 18.48 20.82
N ALA A 160 -23.31 17.75 21.18
CA ALA A 160 -23.61 16.47 20.54
C ALA A 160 -23.97 16.69 19.06
N ARG A 161 -23.61 15.72 18.25
CA ARG A 161 -23.95 15.59 16.83
C ARG A 161 -24.82 14.36 16.68
N LEU A 162 -25.65 14.29 15.64
CA LEU A 162 -26.42 13.08 15.30
C LEU A 162 -25.59 11.79 15.34
N THR A 163 -24.36 11.80 14.86
CA THR A 163 -23.45 10.64 14.87
C THR A 163 -23.04 10.17 16.27
N ASP A 164 -23.14 11.00 17.31
CA ASP A 164 -22.80 10.63 18.68
C ASP A 164 -23.85 9.70 19.33
N TYR A 165 -25.04 9.59 18.72
CA TYR A 165 -26.12 8.73 19.20
C TYR A 165 -26.81 7.94 18.09
N PHE A 166 -26.53 8.20 16.82
CA PHE A 166 -27.19 7.56 15.70
C PHE A 166 -26.18 7.05 14.68
N ALA A 167 -26.05 5.72 14.59
CA ALA A 167 -25.31 5.09 13.50
C ALA A 167 -26.26 4.86 12.32
N PHE A 168 -25.79 5.16 11.11
CA PHE A 168 -26.54 5.01 9.87
C PHE A 168 -25.63 4.42 8.80
N THR A 169 -25.99 3.28 8.22
CA THR A 169 -25.20 2.65 7.16
C THR A 169 -26.09 2.15 6.03
N VAL A 170 -25.56 2.18 4.81
CA VAL A 170 -26.18 1.62 3.61
C VAL A 170 -25.21 0.60 3.04
N LYS A 171 -25.62 -0.67 2.95
CA LYS A 171 -24.77 -1.76 2.48
C LYS A 171 -25.45 -2.55 1.39
N ASN A 172 -24.68 -2.96 0.39
CA ASN A 172 -25.14 -3.96 -0.58
C ASN A 172 -25.23 -5.32 0.15
N THR A 173 -26.38 -5.98 0.08
CA THR A 173 -26.62 -7.30 0.70
C THR A 173 -26.57 -8.44 -0.31
N SER A 174 -26.42 -8.11 -1.59
CA SER A 174 -26.26 -9.09 -2.64
C SER A 174 -24.84 -9.63 -2.53
N ALA A 175 -24.69 -10.87 -2.06
CA ALA A 175 -23.46 -11.63 -2.32
C ALA A 175 -23.19 -11.59 -3.83
N ALA A 176 -21.95 -11.79 -4.25
CA ALA A 176 -21.56 -11.90 -5.66
C ALA A 176 -22.32 -13.04 -6.36
N ALA A 177 -23.58 -12.82 -6.71
CA ALA A 177 -24.53 -13.85 -7.05
C ALA A 177 -25.16 -13.56 -8.42
N SER A 178 -25.55 -14.66 -9.05
CA SER A 178 -25.82 -14.78 -10.48
C SER A 178 -26.88 -13.81 -11.00
N ALA A 179 -27.00 -13.72 -12.33
CA ALA A 179 -27.92 -12.80 -13.02
C ALA A 179 -29.41 -12.90 -12.60
N THR A 180 -29.79 -13.92 -11.83
CA THR A 180 -31.17 -14.23 -11.42
C THR A 180 -31.53 -13.85 -9.97
N ASP A 181 -30.58 -13.50 -9.11
CA ASP A 181 -30.91 -13.10 -7.73
C ASP A 181 -31.46 -11.68 -7.67
N ALA A 182 -32.49 -11.47 -6.83
CA ALA A 182 -33.02 -10.14 -6.58
C ALA A 182 -31.97 -9.27 -5.87
N LEU A 183 -31.25 -8.47 -6.65
CA LEU A 183 -30.28 -7.50 -6.15
C LEU A 183 -30.97 -6.61 -5.09
N SER A 184 -30.35 -6.54 -3.91
CA SER A 184 -30.87 -5.84 -2.74
C SER A 184 -29.77 -5.03 -2.04
N TYR A 185 -30.20 -3.96 -1.37
CA TYR A 185 -29.40 -3.28 -0.36
C TYR A 185 -30.14 -3.24 0.95
N ARG A 186 -29.38 -3.09 2.03
CA ARG A 186 -29.86 -2.88 3.39
C ARG A 186 -29.46 -1.48 3.84
N ILE A 187 -30.44 -0.79 4.41
CA ILE A 187 -30.18 0.39 5.23
C ILE A 187 -30.30 -0.08 6.68
N THR A 188 -29.27 0.19 7.47
CA THR A 188 -29.18 -0.12 8.90
C THR A 188 -29.10 1.18 9.67
N TRP A 189 -29.81 1.26 10.79
CA TRP A 189 -29.62 2.32 11.78
C TRP A 189 -29.64 1.79 13.21
N LYS A 190 -28.89 2.48 14.09
CA LYS A 190 -28.87 2.24 15.53
C LYS A 190 -29.03 3.57 16.26
N ASN A 191 -30.14 3.74 16.96
CA ASN A 191 -30.38 4.87 17.86
C ASN A 191 -29.96 4.48 19.29
N GLY A 192 -28.82 5.02 19.71
CA GLY A 192 -28.27 4.90 21.06
C GLY A 192 -28.65 6.06 22.00
N SER A 193 -29.64 6.89 21.65
CA SER A 193 -30.26 7.85 22.58
C SER A 193 -31.45 7.23 23.30
N ASP A 194 -31.92 7.89 24.35
CA ASP A 194 -33.05 7.44 25.18
C ASP A 194 -34.41 7.84 24.59
N GLU A 195 -34.43 8.60 23.49
CA GLU A 195 -35.63 9.15 22.86
C GLU A 195 -35.70 8.80 21.36
N PRO A 196 -36.89 8.66 20.75
CA PRO A 196 -37.01 8.44 19.31
C PRO A 196 -36.36 9.55 18.47
N ILE A 197 -35.88 9.19 17.28
CA ILE A 197 -35.35 10.13 16.29
C ILE A 197 -36.22 10.06 15.04
N ALA A 198 -37.01 11.11 14.81
CA ALA A 198 -37.81 11.28 13.61
C ALA A 198 -37.03 12.06 12.54
N GLY A 199 -37.17 11.66 11.28
CA GLY A 199 -36.55 12.33 10.15
C GLY A 199 -37.16 11.92 8.82
N THR A 200 -36.60 12.45 7.75
CA THR A 200 -36.93 12.11 6.37
C THR A 200 -35.80 11.28 5.79
N LEU A 201 -36.14 10.11 5.24
CA LEU A 201 -35.23 9.25 4.52
C LEU A 201 -35.44 9.45 3.02
N THR A 202 -34.43 10.02 2.34
CA THR A 202 -34.41 10.15 0.88
C THR A 202 -33.46 9.09 0.31
N THR A 203 -33.94 8.20 -0.54
CA THR A 203 -33.07 7.29 -1.31
C THR A 203 -33.07 7.66 -2.78
N THR A 204 -31.89 7.90 -3.34
CA THR A 204 -31.68 8.22 -4.75
C THR A 204 -30.90 7.09 -5.41
N LEU A 205 -31.43 6.59 -6.53
CA LEU A 205 -30.74 5.65 -7.41
C LEU A 205 -30.19 6.41 -8.61
N THR A 206 -28.90 6.23 -8.88
CA THR A 206 -28.24 6.80 -10.05
C THR A 206 -27.56 5.69 -10.85
N ASP A 207 -27.50 5.83 -12.17
CA ASP A 207 -26.58 5.03 -12.96
C ASP A 207 -25.12 5.48 -12.72
N LEU A 208 -24.16 4.75 -13.28
CA LEU A 208 -22.73 5.06 -13.11
C LEU A 208 -22.29 6.39 -13.78
N THR A 209 -23.17 7.02 -14.57
CA THR A 209 -22.92 8.35 -15.16
C THR A 209 -23.40 9.49 -14.25
N GLY A 210 -24.10 9.15 -13.16
CA GLY A 210 -24.73 10.11 -12.25
C GLY A 210 -26.15 10.50 -12.65
N ARG A 211 -26.73 9.89 -13.69
CA ARG A 211 -28.14 10.14 -14.06
C ARG A 211 -29.04 9.49 -13.02
N VAL A 212 -29.97 10.27 -12.46
CA VAL A 212 -30.98 9.79 -11.52
C VAL A 212 -31.95 8.86 -12.26
N LEU A 213 -32.08 7.63 -11.76
CA LEU A 213 -33.01 6.61 -12.22
C LEU A 213 -34.31 6.63 -11.42
N SER A 214 -34.19 6.81 -10.09
CA SER A 214 -35.34 6.99 -9.20
C SER A 214 -34.95 7.75 -7.94
N ARG A 215 -35.94 8.34 -7.27
CA ARG A 215 -35.80 9.00 -5.97
C ARG A 215 -37.06 8.71 -5.16
N ASP A 216 -36.88 8.15 -3.97
CA ASP A 216 -37.93 7.86 -2.99
C ASP A 216 -37.68 8.70 -1.74
N GLU A 217 -38.73 9.24 -1.13
CA GLU A 217 -38.65 10.07 0.07
C GLU A 217 -39.79 9.70 1.01
N LYS A 218 -39.45 9.34 2.25
CA LYS A 218 -40.43 8.92 3.26
C LYS A 218 -40.05 9.36 4.67
N PRO A 219 -41.04 9.68 5.53
CA PRO A 219 -40.79 9.90 6.94
C PRO A 219 -40.42 8.58 7.63
N VAL A 220 -39.44 8.63 8.54
CA VAL A 220 -38.99 7.50 9.36
C VAL A 220 -38.78 7.96 10.80
N THR A 221 -39.26 7.16 11.76
CA THR A 221 -38.99 7.35 13.19
C THR A 221 -38.26 6.12 13.72
N VAL A 222 -37.05 6.33 14.25
CA VAL A 222 -36.22 5.25 14.79
C VAL A 222 -36.28 5.26 16.31
N ALA A 223 -36.83 4.19 16.89
CA ALA A 223 -36.98 4.04 18.33
C ALA A 223 -35.62 3.84 19.04
N PRO A 224 -35.51 4.21 20.33
CA PRO A 224 -34.38 3.86 21.18
C PRO A 224 -34.13 2.35 21.21
N GLY A 225 -32.86 1.93 21.33
CA GLY A 225 -32.51 0.57 21.73
C GLY A 225 -32.99 -0.58 20.81
N THR A 226 -33.28 -0.32 19.53
CA THR A 226 -33.81 -1.34 18.60
C THR A 226 -32.68 -2.18 17.97
N PRO A 227 -32.86 -3.49 17.68
CA PRO A 227 -31.97 -4.22 16.79
C PRO A 227 -31.93 -3.57 15.39
N GLU A 228 -30.85 -3.81 14.65
CA GLU A 228 -30.64 -3.35 13.27
C GLU A 228 -31.92 -3.52 12.43
N GLN A 229 -32.60 -2.42 12.08
CA GLN A 229 -33.74 -2.47 11.17
C GLN A 229 -33.21 -2.53 9.73
N THR A 230 -33.82 -3.38 8.89
CA THR A 230 -33.39 -3.63 7.51
C THR A 230 -34.55 -3.40 6.56
N GLN A 231 -34.32 -2.62 5.49
CA GLN A 231 -35.25 -2.52 4.36
C GLN A 231 -34.56 -2.96 3.06
N THR A 232 -35.12 -3.98 2.41
CA THR A 232 -34.65 -4.55 1.15
C THR A 232 -35.48 -4.01 -0.01
N TYR A 233 -34.83 -3.57 -1.08
CA TYR A 233 -35.48 -3.07 -2.28
C TYR A 233 -35.12 -3.94 -3.49
N PRO A 234 -36.08 -4.28 -4.38
CA PRO A 234 -35.83 -5.09 -5.57
C PRO A 234 -35.05 -4.33 -6.65
N ARG A 235 -34.38 -5.08 -7.54
CA ARG A 235 -33.56 -4.59 -8.64
C ARG A 235 -34.33 -3.57 -9.52
N PRO A 236 -33.85 -2.32 -9.65
CA PRO A 236 -34.47 -1.32 -10.50
C PRO A 236 -33.94 -1.32 -11.94
N SER A 237 -32.79 -1.98 -12.21
CA SER A 237 -32.12 -1.97 -13.50
C SER A 237 -31.26 -3.21 -13.73
N SER A 238 -31.14 -3.67 -14.98
CA SER A 238 -30.16 -4.69 -15.38
C SER A 238 -28.70 -4.20 -15.32
N LEU A 239 -28.51 -2.89 -15.16
CA LEU A 239 -27.22 -2.21 -15.08
C LEU A 239 -26.85 -1.92 -13.62
N PRO A 240 -25.55 -1.78 -13.30
CA PRO A 240 -25.09 -1.34 -11.99
C PRO A 240 -25.63 0.05 -11.64
N VAL A 241 -26.04 0.22 -10.39
CA VAL A 241 -26.61 1.48 -9.88
C VAL A 241 -25.93 1.88 -8.57
N ARG A 242 -25.70 3.18 -8.39
CA ARG A 242 -25.35 3.77 -7.10
C ARG A 242 -26.63 4.07 -6.34
N VAL A 243 -26.68 3.58 -5.11
CA VAL A 243 -27.71 3.89 -4.12
C VAL A 243 -27.13 4.87 -3.14
N THR A 244 -27.74 6.03 -3.02
CA THR A 244 -27.40 7.04 -2.02
C THR A 244 -28.63 7.28 -1.17
N THR A 245 -28.52 7.01 0.12
CA THR A 245 -29.58 7.29 1.08
C THR A 245 -29.13 8.38 2.03
N VAL A 246 -29.99 9.38 2.18
CA VAL A 246 -29.82 10.53 3.05
C VAL A 246 -30.89 10.45 4.12
N PHE A 247 -30.48 10.42 5.38
CA PHE A 247 -31.35 10.60 6.53
C PHE A 247 -31.19 12.03 7.03
N GLN A 248 -32.25 12.82 6.96
CA GLN A 248 -32.28 14.20 7.42
C GLN A 248 -33.25 14.32 8.60
N THR A 249 -32.79 14.86 9.72
CA THR A 249 -33.62 15.09 10.90
C THR A 249 -33.51 16.54 11.33
N LYS A 250 -34.58 17.09 11.89
CA LYS A 250 -34.62 18.44 12.45
C LYS A 250 -34.77 18.33 13.96
N GLN A 251 -33.83 18.91 14.70
CA GLN A 251 -33.85 18.89 16.16
C GLN A 251 -34.00 20.31 16.70
N GLY A 252 -35.16 20.59 17.31
CA GLY A 252 -35.47 21.90 17.88
C GLY A 252 -35.32 23.06 16.88
N ASN A 253 -34.63 24.12 17.32
CA ASN A 253 -34.39 25.34 16.53
C ASN A 253 -33.08 25.32 15.73
N LEU A 254 -32.37 24.18 15.70
CA LEU A 254 -31.09 24.06 15.00
C LEU A 254 -31.29 23.72 13.51
N PRO A 255 -30.28 23.98 12.66
CA PRO A 255 -30.28 23.49 11.28
C PRO A 255 -30.48 21.97 11.22
N PRO A 256 -31.10 21.42 10.17
CA PRO A 256 -31.28 19.98 10.02
C PRO A 256 -29.94 19.25 9.94
N ASP A 257 -29.79 18.19 10.73
CA ASP A 257 -28.67 17.26 10.64
C ASP A 257 -28.91 16.25 9.53
N THR A 258 -27.85 15.88 8.80
CA THR A 258 -27.91 15.01 7.64
C THR A 258 -26.86 13.92 7.72
N LEU A 259 -27.27 12.65 7.62
CA LEU A 259 -26.38 11.52 7.43
C LEU A 259 -26.57 10.96 6.03
N THR A 260 -25.47 10.65 5.36
CA THR A 260 -25.50 10.04 4.03
C THR A 260 -24.75 8.72 4.07
N GLY A 261 -25.38 7.68 3.55
CA GLY A 261 -24.76 6.39 3.28
C GLY A 261 -24.93 6.05 1.82
N SER A 262 -23.95 5.38 1.23
CA SER A 262 -24.04 4.95 -0.17
C SER A 262 -23.53 3.53 -0.37
N THR A 263 -23.99 2.89 -1.44
CA THR A 263 -23.44 1.63 -1.93
C THR A 263 -23.67 1.50 -3.43
N ILE A 264 -23.03 0.53 -4.06
CA ILE A 264 -23.24 0.21 -5.47
C ILE A 264 -23.72 -1.23 -5.57
N ILE A 265 -24.77 -1.43 -6.38
CA ILE A 265 -25.43 -2.71 -6.55
C ILE A 265 -25.34 -3.13 -8.00
N GLY A 266 -24.97 -4.39 -8.21
CA GLY A 266 -24.81 -4.99 -9.52
C GLY A 266 -23.46 -4.67 -10.17
N SER A 267 -23.18 -5.40 -11.23
CA SER A 267 -22.12 -5.15 -12.20
C SER A 267 -22.63 -5.64 -13.55
N SER A 268 -22.26 -4.98 -14.63
CA SER A 268 -22.55 -5.49 -15.97
C SER A 268 -21.32 -6.23 -16.50
N PRO A 269 -21.53 -7.36 -17.23
CA PRO A 269 -20.45 -7.97 -18.00
C PRO A 269 -19.87 -6.94 -18.97
N ILE A 270 -18.54 -6.80 -18.98
CA ILE A 270 -17.83 -5.90 -19.91
C ILE A 270 -17.19 -6.75 -20.99
N VAL A 271 -17.57 -6.49 -22.25
CA VAL A 271 -16.90 -7.07 -23.42
C VAL A 271 -15.61 -6.29 -23.64
N TYR A 272 -14.47 -6.98 -23.56
CA TYR A 272 -13.18 -6.34 -23.74
C TYR A 272 -12.92 -6.09 -25.22
N GLN A 273 -12.41 -4.90 -25.50
CA GLN A 273 -12.07 -4.44 -26.83
C GLN A 273 -10.74 -3.71 -26.80
N SER A 274 -10.14 -3.51 -27.97
CA SER A 274 -8.93 -2.68 -28.06
C SER A 274 -9.24 -1.25 -27.60
N PRO A 275 -8.36 -0.61 -26.82
CA PRO A 275 -8.51 0.79 -26.44
C PRO A 275 -8.68 1.69 -27.66
N ARG A 276 -9.66 2.59 -27.64
CA ARG A 276 -9.89 3.55 -28.73
C ARG A 276 -8.70 4.47 -28.94
N PHE A 277 -8.05 4.86 -27.84
CA PHE A 277 -6.83 5.65 -27.86
C PHE A 277 -5.68 4.71 -27.50
N PRO A 278 -4.81 4.32 -28.45
CA PRO A 278 -3.59 3.60 -28.09
C PRO A 278 -2.62 4.53 -27.36
N LEU A 279 -1.75 3.95 -26.53
CA LEU A 279 -0.70 4.71 -25.84
C LEU A 279 0.22 5.38 -26.86
N ARG A 280 0.43 6.69 -26.71
CA ARG A 280 1.45 7.41 -27.48
C ARG A 280 2.84 6.85 -27.19
N PRO A 281 3.69 6.73 -28.22
CA PRO A 281 5.06 6.32 -28.01
C PRO A 281 5.80 7.35 -27.15
N TYR A 282 6.81 6.89 -26.44
CA TYR A 282 7.77 7.79 -25.80
C TYR A 282 8.54 8.58 -26.87
N LYS A 283 9.03 9.77 -26.50
CA LYS A 283 9.91 10.56 -27.37
C LYS A 283 11.25 9.85 -27.56
N LEU A 284 11.76 9.25 -26.49
CA LEU A 284 12.96 8.42 -26.54
C LEU A 284 12.58 6.98 -26.89
N PRO A 285 13.29 6.31 -27.81
CA PRO A 285 13.01 4.93 -28.16
C PRO A 285 13.32 4.00 -26.99
N GLU A 286 12.46 3.02 -26.78
CA GLU A 286 12.71 1.95 -25.82
C GLU A 286 13.72 0.96 -26.41
N ARG A 287 14.77 0.66 -25.63
CA ARG A 287 15.82 -0.32 -25.99
C ARG A 287 15.39 -1.74 -25.71
N PHE A 288 14.54 -1.93 -24.70
CA PHE A 288 13.88 -3.19 -24.39
C PHE A 288 12.37 -3.02 -24.41
N VAL A 289 11.70 -3.90 -25.14
CA VAL A 289 10.23 -4.00 -25.20
C VAL A 289 9.85 -5.40 -24.74
N ALA A 290 9.07 -5.50 -23.68
CA ALA A 290 8.64 -6.78 -23.12
C ALA A 290 7.78 -7.59 -24.11
N THR A 291 7.88 -8.92 -24.06
CA THR A 291 6.89 -9.79 -24.71
C THR A 291 5.52 -9.48 -24.09
N PRO A 292 4.46 -9.25 -24.88
CA PRO A 292 3.12 -9.09 -24.34
C PRO A 292 2.73 -10.28 -23.46
N TYR A 293 1.99 -10.03 -22.39
CA TYR A 293 1.54 -11.08 -21.45
C TYR A 293 0.87 -12.26 -22.15
N GLU A 294 0.05 -11.97 -23.17
CA GLU A 294 -0.69 -12.93 -23.99
C GLU A 294 0.18 -13.80 -24.89
N GLN A 295 1.39 -13.37 -25.15
CA GLN A 295 2.32 -14.02 -26.09
C GLN A 295 3.32 -14.91 -25.37
N GLN A 296 3.17 -15.11 -24.06
CA GLN A 296 4.07 -15.94 -23.27
C GLN A 296 3.34 -16.79 -22.24
N GLN A 297 3.98 -17.90 -21.88
CA GLN A 297 3.59 -18.79 -20.79
C GLN A 297 4.85 -19.07 -19.97
N ILE A 298 4.73 -18.96 -18.66
CA ILE A 298 5.79 -19.15 -17.68
C ILE A 298 5.33 -20.26 -16.73
N GLY A 299 5.99 -21.41 -16.81
CA GLY A 299 5.82 -22.52 -15.88
C GLY A 299 6.97 -22.57 -14.86
N GLY A 300 7.17 -23.74 -14.25
CA GLY A 300 8.20 -23.94 -13.24
C GLY A 300 7.94 -23.14 -11.97
N TRP A 301 9.01 -22.83 -11.23
CA TRP A 301 8.91 -22.22 -9.91
C TRP A 301 8.26 -20.82 -9.93
N LEU A 302 8.61 -19.94 -10.89
CA LEU A 302 7.95 -18.62 -10.96
C LEU A 302 6.49 -18.74 -11.42
N GLY A 303 6.19 -19.67 -12.33
CA GLY A 303 4.82 -19.94 -12.76
C GLY A 303 3.92 -20.32 -11.59
N GLU A 304 4.37 -21.27 -10.75
CA GLU A 304 3.65 -21.67 -9.54
C GLU A 304 3.44 -20.49 -8.58
N ARG A 305 4.46 -19.64 -8.37
CA ARG A 305 4.32 -18.45 -7.50
C ARG A 305 3.28 -17.46 -8.03
N MET A 306 3.23 -17.22 -9.34
CA MET A 306 2.20 -16.36 -9.93
C MET A 306 0.79 -16.97 -9.82
N ASP A 307 0.67 -18.29 -9.98
CA ASP A 307 -0.62 -18.99 -9.83
C ASP A 307 -1.12 -18.92 -8.39
N ARG A 308 -0.24 -19.13 -7.39
CA ARG A 308 -0.58 -18.97 -5.96
C ARG A 308 -0.99 -17.54 -5.63
N ASN A 309 -0.29 -16.54 -6.14
CA ASN A 309 -0.69 -15.14 -5.96
C ASN A 309 -2.10 -14.87 -6.53
N LEU A 310 -2.42 -15.44 -7.68
CA LEU A 310 -3.77 -15.37 -8.24
C LEU A 310 -4.81 -16.05 -7.33
N THR A 311 -4.59 -17.31 -6.95
CA THR A 311 -5.62 -18.12 -6.27
C THR A 311 -5.77 -17.81 -4.79
N GLU A 312 -4.66 -17.55 -4.09
CA GLU A 312 -4.63 -17.38 -2.64
C GLU A 312 -4.71 -15.91 -2.21
N ARG A 313 -4.28 -14.97 -3.06
CA ARG A 313 -4.33 -13.53 -2.74
C ARG A 313 -5.41 -12.78 -3.53
N LEU A 314 -5.32 -12.75 -4.86
CA LEU A 314 -6.17 -11.85 -5.66
C LEU A 314 -7.65 -12.24 -5.64
N LEU A 315 -7.96 -13.53 -5.77
CA LEU A 315 -9.34 -14.04 -5.72
C LEU A 315 -9.96 -14.01 -4.31
N LYS A 316 -9.14 -13.75 -3.27
CA LYS A 316 -9.56 -13.75 -1.86
C LYS A 316 -9.43 -12.39 -1.18
N VAL A 317 -9.21 -11.32 -1.95
CA VAL A 317 -9.09 -9.97 -1.40
C VAL A 317 -10.41 -9.55 -0.75
N ASP A 318 -10.34 -8.78 0.34
CA ASP A 318 -11.51 -8.17 0.97
C ASP A 318 -12.03 -6.99 0.13
N GLU A 319 -12.85 -7.28 -0.88
CA GLU A 319 -13.49 -6.26 -1.73
C GLU A 319 -14.26 -5.22 -0.91
N THR A 320 -14.91 -5.65 0.18
CA THR A 320 -15.76 -4.78 0.99
C THR A 320 -14.92 -3.77 1.74
N GLY A 321 -13.85 -4.22 2.41
CA GLY A 321 -12.91 -3.35 3.11
C GLY A 321 -12.23 -2.38 2.15
N LEU A 322 -11.77 -2.84 0.98
CA LEU A 322 -11.12 -1.95 0.00
C LEU A 322 -12.05 -0.85 -0.53
N MET A 323 -13.34 -1.14 -0.71
CA MET A 323 -14.32 -0.19 -1.25
C MET A 323 -14.99 0.69 -0.19
N ALA A 324 -14.90 0.34 1.10
CA ALA A 324 -15.67 0.97 2.17
C ALA A 324 -15.51 2.50 2.20
N GLY A 325 -14.27 3.00 2.17
CA GLY A 325 -13.95 4.43 2.23
C GLY A 325 -14.40 5.24 1.01
N TYR A 326 -14.69 4.59 -0.12
CA TYR A 326 -15.22 5.24 -1.33
C TYR A 326 -16.72 5.47 -1.25
N PHE A 327 -17.42 4.57 -0.55
CA PHE A 327 -18.85 4.62 -0.36
C PHE A 327 -19.26 5.46 0.83
N ASN A 328 -18.48 5.39 1.92
CA ASN A 328 -18.72 6.12 3.15
C ASN A 328 -17.40 6.76 3.59
N ARG A 329 -17.33 8.10 3.49
CA ARG A 329 -16.15 8.90 3.82
C ARG A 329 -16.28 9.45 5.26
N PRO A 330 -15.18 9.59 6.03
CA PRO A 330 -13.83 9.24 5.65
C PRO A 330 -13.59 7.72 5.66
N GLY A 331 -12.53 7.29 5.00
CA GLY A 331 -12.06 5.91 5.07
C GLY A 331 -11.53 5.52 6.47
N GLU A 332 -11.44 4.23 6.74
CA GLU A 332 -10.99 3.68 8.05
C GLU A 332 -9.52 3.98 8.35
N GLN A 333 -8.69 4.12 7.31
CA GLN A 333 -7.29 4.52 7.40
C GLN A 333 -7.06 5.67 6.41
N GLU A 334 -6.15 6.59 6.71
CA GLU A 334 -5.89 7.76 5.86
C GLU A 334 -5.47 7.37 4.43
N TRP A 335 -4.67 6.31 4.29
CA TRP A 335 -4.21 5.81 2.99
C TRP A 335 -5.14 4.76 2.34
N ILE A 336 -6.30 4.42 2.93
CA ILE A 336 -7.15 3.31 2.46
C ILE A 336 -7.54 3.43 0.97
N GLY A 337 -7.58 4.66 0.44
CA GLY A 337 -7.86 4.90 -0.97
C GLY A 337 -6.84 4.26 -1.93
N GLU A 338 -5.62 3.94 -1.50
CA GLU A 338 -4.63 3.37 -2.42
C GLU A 338 -4.97 1.96 -2.92
N HIS A 339 -5.70 1.17 -2.13
CA HIS A 339 -5.72 -0.28 -2.28
C HIS A 339 -6.51 -0.75 -3.50
N VAL A 340 -7.63 -0.12 -3.83
CA VAL A 340 -8.46 -0.48 -4.99
C VAL A 340 -7.68 -0.26 -6.28
N GLY A 341 -7.01 0.89 -6.41
CA GLY A 341 -6.17 1.20 -7.55
C GLY A 341 -5.02 0.19 -7.72
N LYS A 342 -4.33 -0.14 -6.63
CA LYS A 342 -3.29 -1.19 -6.60
C LYS A 342 -3.84 -2.56 -7.02
N TYR A 343 -5.02 -2.93 -6.53
CA TYR A 343 -5.69 -4.17 -6.91
C TYR A 343 -6.01 -4.20 -8.41
N LEU A 344 -6.62 -3.14 -8.95
CA LEU A 344 -7.02 -3.08 -10.36
C LEU A 344 -5.82 -3.19 -11.31
N GLU A 345 -4.70 -2.52 -11.00
CA GLU A 345 -3.47 -2.65 -11.78
C GLU A 345 -2.96 -4.10 -11.76
N THR A 346 -2.93 -4.73 -10.58
CA THR A 346 -2.48 -6.12 -10.40
C THR A 346 -3.38 -7.08 -11.16
N ALA A 347 -4.69 -7.00 -10.93
CA ALA A 347 -5.67 -7.88 -11.54
C ALA A 347 -5.69 -7.74 -13.07
N ALA A 348 -5.48 -6.53 -13.60
CA ALA A 348 -5.40 -6.31 -15.04
C ALA A 348 -4.20 -7.05 -15.64
N ASN A 349 -3.02 -6.90 -15.05
CA ASN A 349 -1.80 -7.58 -15.50
C ASN A 349 -1.90 -9.10 -15.36
N THR A 350 -2.39 -9.58 -14.21
CA THR A 350 -2.61 -11.03 -13.99
C THR A 350 -3.66 -11.60 -14.94
N TYR A 351 -4.72 -10.87 -15.28
CA TYR A 351 -5.72 -11.33 -16.24
C TYR A 351 -5.19 -11.36 -17.68
N ARG A 352 -4.35 -10.40 -18.09
CA ARG A 352 -3.67 -10.44 -19.41
C ARG A 352 -2.91 -11.74 -19.62
N TYR A 353 -2.29 -12.24 -18.55
CA TYR A 353 -1.55 -13.48 -18.53
C TYR A 353 -2.44 -14.72 -18.40
N SER A 354 -3.18 -14.83 -17.29
CA SER A 354 -3.89 -16.05 -16.87
C SER A 354 -5.20 -16.29 -17.60
N ARG A 355 -5.85 -15.23 -18.11
CA ARG A 355 -7.23 -15.26 -18.63
C ARG A 355 -8.26 -15.85 -17.65
N ASN A 356 -7.97 -15.81 -16.35
CA ASN A 356 -8.84 -16.37 -15.32
C ASN A 356 -10.21 -15.65 -15.29
N ALA A 357 -11.29 -16.41 -15.47
CA ALA A 357 -12.64 -15.86 -15.58
C ALA A 357 -13.18 -15.27 -14.26
N ALA A 358 -12.85 -15.89 -13.12
CA ALA A 358 -13.27 -15.39 -11.81
C ALA A 358 -12.61 -14.04 -11.50
N LEU A 359 -11.31 -13.92 -11.78
CA LEU A 359 -10.57 -12.66 -11.62
C LEU A 359 -11.18 -11.55 -12.50
N LYS A 360 -11.56 -11.87 -13.74
CA LYS A 360 -12.23 -10.92 -14.64
C LYS A 360 -13.52 -10.37 -14.03
N ILE A 361 -14.39 -11.25 -13.51
CA ILE A 361 -15.68 -10.87 -12.92
C ILE A 361 -15.46 -9.94 -11.72
N GLN A 362 -14.52 -10.31 -10.84
CA GLN A 362 -14.18 -9.53 -9.65
C GLN A 362 -13.60 -8.16 -10.02
N MET A 363 -12.62 -8.13 -10.93
CA MET A 363 -12.00 -6.90 -11.41
C MET A 363 -12.98 -5.96 -12.12
N ASP A 364 -13.84 -6.49 -13.01
CA ASP A 364 -14.86 -5.70 -13.69
C ASP A 364 -15.83 -5.05 -12.69
N ARG A 365 -16.22 -5.79 -11.65
CA ARG A 365 -17.08 -5.28 -10.58
C ARG A 365 -16.38 -4.16 -9.81
N MET A 366 -15.16 -4.39 -9.33
CA MET A 366 -14.41 -3.38 -8.56
C MET A 366 -14.12 -2.11 -9.39
N ALA A 367 -13.79 -2.24 -10.68
CA ALA A 367 -13.58 -1.09 -11.57
C ALA A 367 -14.86 -0.25 -11.73
N GLN A 368 -16.00 -0.90 -12.00
CA GLN A 368 -17.30 -0.23 -12.11
C GLN A 368 -17.67 0.47 -10.80
N GLN A 369 -17.44 -0.18 -9.66
CA GLN A 369 -17.74 0.39 -8.35
C GLN A 369 -16.85 1.59 -8.01
N LEU A 370 -15.55 1.51 -8.30
CA LEU A 370 -14.63 2.63 -8.11
C LEU A 370 -15.04 3.84 -8.98
N ILE A 371 -15.30 3.63 -10.27
CA ILE A 371 -15.70 4.69 -11.20
C ILE A 371 -16.96 5.40 -10.71
N ALA A 372 -17.99 4.63 -10.34
CA ALA A 372 -19.22 5.20 -9.85
C ALA A 372 -19.12 5.81 -8.46
N SER A 373 -18.01 5.58 -7.74
CA SER A 373 -17.74 6.27 -6.49
C SER A 373 -17.27 7.74 -6.67
N GLN A 374 -16.85 8.10 -7.89
CA GLN A 374 -16.35 9.43 -8.25
C GLN A 374 -17.41 10.51 -8.06
N LEU A 375 -16.99 11.67 -7.56
CA LEU A 375 -17.85 12.83 -7.39
C LEU A 375 -17.97 13.66 -8.69
N PRO A 376 -19.01 14.49 -8.83
CA PRO A 376 -19.24 15.27 -10.06
C PRO A 376 -18.08 16.16 -10.48
N ASN A 377 -17.31 16.70 -9.52
CA ASN A 377 -16.14 17.54 -9.76
C ASN A 377 -14.88 16.74 -10.20
N GLY A 378 -14.96 15.41 -10.25
CA GLY A 378 -13.85 14.51 -10.60
C GLY A 378 -13.09 13.92 -9.42
N TYR A 379 -13.42 14.32 -8.18
CA TYR A 379 -12.78 13.81 -6.97
C TYR A 379 -13.06 12.32 -6.79
N LEU A 380 -12.00 11.54 -6.58
CA LEU A 380 -12.05 10.10 -6.38
C LEU A 380 -11.06 9.71 -5.28
N GLY A 381 -11.31 10.25 -4.08
CA GLY A 381 -10.63 9.89 -2.84
C GLY A 381 -11.61 9.45 -1.76
N THR A 382 -11.07 9.16 -0.59
CA THR A 382 -11.78 8.61 0.58
C THR A 382 -11.90 9.59 1.73
N TYR A 383 -11.54 10.87 1.55
CA TYR A 383 -11.59 11.90 2.59
C TYR A 383 -12.91 12.68 2.57
N THR A 384 -13.29 13.33 3.67
CA THR A 384 -14.43 14.27 3.69
C THR A 384 -14.04 15.63 3.10
N PRO A 385 -15.01 16.45 2.65
CA PRO A 385 -14.72 17.73 1.99
C PRO A 385 -13.83 18.70 2.76
N ASP A 386 -13.91 18.69 4.09
CA ASP A 386 -13.07 19.50 5.00
C ASP A 386 -11.62 18.98 5.11
N GLN A 387 -11.37 17.74 4.67
CA GLN A 387 -10.06 17.08 4.70
C GLN A 387 -9.48 16.85 3.30
N TYR A 388 -10.13 17.34 2.24
CA TYR A 388 -9.61 17.19 0.88
C TYR A 388 -8.19 17.72 0.75
N TRP A 389 -7.37 16.97 0.00
CA TRP A 389 -5.98 17.33 -0.29
C TRP A 389 -5.10 17.43 0.96
N THR A 390 -5.45 16.73 2.03
CA THR A 390 -4.59 16.56 3.19
C THR A 390 -3.94 15.17 3.18
N SER A 391 -2.86 14.99 3.94
CA SER A 391 -2.21 13.70 4.17
C SER A 391 -1.98 12.88 2.88
N TRP A 392 -2.64 11.71 2.73
CA TRP A 392 -2.48 10.75 1.63
C TRP A 392 -3.53 10.90 0.50
N ASP A 393 -4.26 12.01 0.42
CA ASP A 393 -5.37 12.13 -0.54
C ASP A 393 -4.90 12.16 -2.02
N VAL A 394 -3.85 12.93 -2.32
CA VAL A 394 -3.24 12.92 -3.68
C VAL A 394 -2.66 11.53 -3.99
N TRP A 395 -2.11 10.86 -2.99
CA TRP A 395 -1.61 9.49 -3.11
C TRP A 395 -2.71 8.49 -3.45
N SER A 396 -3.90 8.63 -2.87
CA SER A 396 -5.07 7.83 -3.25
C SER A 396 -5.45 8.04 -4.73
N HIS A 397 -5.49 9.31 -5.18
CA HIS A 397 -5.77 9.63 -6.59
C HIS A 397 -4.72 9.05 -7.55
N LYS A 398 -3.45 9.04 -7.17
CA LYS A 398 -2.37 8.41 -7.93
C LYS A 398 -2.65 6.93 -8.19
N TYR A 399 -2.98 6.14 -7.17
CA TYR A 399 -3.25 4.70 -7.39
C TYR A 399 -4.53 4.45 -8.15
N ASN A 400 -5.57 5.25 -7.93
CA ASN A 400 -6.80 5.15 -8.72
C ASN A 400 -6.53 5.42 -10.21
N LEU A 401 -5.68 6.40 -10.53
CA LEU A 401 -5.23 6.63 -11.90
C LEU A 401 -4.48 5.42 -12.45
N LEU A 402 -3.49 4.87 -11.73
CA LEU A 402 -2.74 3.69 -12.17
C LEU A 402 -3.68 2.50 -12.46
N GLY A 403 -4.57 2.18 -11.52
CA GLY A 403 -5.50 1.06 -11.64
C GLY A 403 -6.50 1.23 -12.79
N LEU A 404 -7.13 2.40 -12.92
CA LEU A 404 -8.11 2.65 -13.98
C LEU A 404 -7.46 2.76 -15.37
N LEU A 405 -6.24 3.29 -15.48
CA LEU A 405 -5.49 3.29 -16.74
C LEU A 405 -5.07 1.87 -17.13
N ALA A 406 -4.61 1.05 -16.19
CA ALA A 406 -4.31 -0.36 -16.45
C ALA A 406 -5.57 -1.12 -16.92
N TYR A 407 -6.70 -0.91 -16.24
CA TYR A 407 -7.98 -1.50 -16.60
C TYR A 407 -8.47 -1.05 -17.97
N TYR A 408 -8.37 0.26 -18.29
CA TYR A 408 -8.70 0.78 -19.63
C TYR A 408 -7.83 0.16 -20.71
N ASN A 409 -6.51 0.09 -20.50
CA ASN A 409 -5.58 -0.49 -21.46
C ASN A 409 -5.85 -1.98 -21.72
N LEU A 410 -6.40 -2.70 -20.75
CA LEU A 410 -6.80 -4.11 -20.91
C LEU A 410 -8.16 -4.24 -21.60
N SER A 411 -9.16 -3.46 -21.19
CA SER A 411 -10.57 -3.69 -21.52
C SER A 411 -11.13 -2.82 -22.64
N GLY A 412 -10.49 -1.67 -22.92
CA GLY A 412 -11.06 -0.62 -23.76
C GLY A 412 -12.33 0.02 -23.18
N TYR A 413 -12.57 -0.13 -21.86
CA TYR A 413 -13.76 0.39 -21.18
C TYR A 413 -13.66 1.90 -20.97
N GLU A 414 -14.22 2.68 -21.92
CA GLU A 414 -14.16 4.15 -21.96
C GLU A 414 -14.54 4.88 -20.65
N PRO A 415 -15.48 4.40 -19.81
CA PRO A 415 -15.74 5.02 -18.51
C PRO A 415 -14.51 5.06 -17.59
N ALA A 416 -13.60 4.09 -17.66
CA ALA A 416 -12.36 4.10 -16.88
C ALA A 416 -11.42 5.24 -17.31
N LEU A 417 -11.26 5.46 -18.63
CA LEU A 417 -10.49 6.59 -19.14
C LEU A 417 -11.16 7.92 -18.81
N THR A 418 -12.49 7.99 -18.90
CA THR A 418 -13.25 9.19 -18.54
C THR A 418 -13.06 9.58 -17.08
N ALA A 419 -13.16 8.61 -16.17
CA ALA A 419 -12.90 8.83 -14.74
C ALA A 419 -11.45 9.25 -14.48
N SER A 420 -10.49 8.65 -15.19
CA SER A 420 -9.07 9.01 -15.12
C SER A 420 -8.82 10.45 -15.56
N LYS A 421 -9.44 10.89 -16.67
CA LYS A 421 -9.35 12.28 -17.14
C LYS A 421 -9.94 13.26 -16.11
N LYS A 422 -11.09 12.96 -15.53
CA LYS A 422 -11.70 13.81 -14.50
C LYS A 422 -10.80 13.98 -13.27
N MET A 423 -10.12 12.92 -12.81
CA MET A 423 -9.12 13.03 -11.74
C MET A 423 -7.92 13.89 -12.17
N GLY A 424 -7.35 13.63 -13.34
CA GLY A 424 -6.21 14.40 -13.86
C GLY A 424 -6.55 15.89 -14.05
N ASP A 425 -7.74 16.19 -14.57
CA ASP A 425 -8.27 17.54 -14.73
C ASP A 425 -8.40 18.26 -13.40
N LEU A 426 -8.93 17.56 -12.39
CA LEU A 426 -9.06 18.10 -11.03
C LEU A 426 -7.68 18.37 -10.42
N LEU A 427 -6.73 17.45 -10.51
CA LEU A 427 -5.36 17.66 -10.02
C LEU A 427 -4.69 18.88 -10.69
N CYS A 428 -4.79 18.99 -12.02
CA CYS A 428 -4.24 20.13 -12.76
C CYS A 428 -4.91 21.46 -12.40
N LYS A 429 -6.20 21.44 -12.07
CA LYS A 429 -6.94 22.63 -11.64
C LYS A 429 -6.57 23.02 -10.21
N THR A 430 -6.47 22.04 -9.30
CA THR A 430 -6.25 22.27 -7.87
C THR A 430 -4.83 22.72 -7.57
N PHE A 431 -3.81 22.11 -8.19
CA PHE A 431 -2.41 22.36 -7.84
C PHE A 431 -1.64 23.08 -8.94
N GLY A 432 -0.83 24.06 -8.56
CA GLY A 432 -0.05 24.87 -9.48
C GLY A 432 0.32 26.23 -8.90
N THR A 433 0.77 27.14 -9.75
CA THR A 433 1.20 28.49 -9.35
C THR A 433 0.21 29.59 -9.74
N GLY A 434 -0.96 29.22 -10.28
CA GLY A 434 -2.00 30.17 -10.69
C GLY A 434 -2.85 30.66 -9.53
N PRO A 435 -3.62 31.76 -9.71
CA PRO A 435 -4.54 32.27 -8.68
C PRO A 435 -5.53 31.20 -8.19
N GLY A 436 -5.59 30.99 -6.88
CA GLY A 436 -6.49 30.01 -6.24
C GLY A 436 -6.04 28.56 -6.31
N GLN A 437 -4.86 28.26 -6.88
CA GLN A 437 -4.26 26.93 -6.83
C GLN A 437 -3.46 26.73 -5.54
N LEU A 438 -3.37 25.48 -5.10
CA LEU A 438 -2.65 25.05 -3.92
C LEU A 438 -1.22 24.62 -4.26
N ASP A 439 -0.31 24.78 -3.29
CA ASP A 439 1.02 24.18 -3.33
C ASP A 439 0.93 22.69 -3.00
N ILE A 440 1.29 21.82 -3.94
CA ILE A 440 1.18 20.37 -3.73
C ILE A 440 2.13 19.85 -2.65
N VAL A 441 3.24 20.55 -2.39
CA VAL A 441 4.28 20.11 -1.46
C VAL A 441 3.76 20.07 -0.02
N VAL A 442 3.03 21.11 0.41
CA VAL A 442 2.45 21.19 1.76
C VAL A 442 1.15 20.42 1.92
N HIS A 443 0.56 19.97 0.81
CA HIS A 443 -0.65 19.14 0.75
C HIS A 443 -0.29 17.66 0.58
N SER A 444 0.67 17.19 1.39
CA SER A 444 1.29 15.87 1.29
C SER A 444 1.90 15.41 2.62
N THR A 445 2.24 14.13 2.70
CA THR A 445 3.14 13.55 3.71
C THR A 445 4.58 13.40 3.18
N HIS A 446 5.51 13.08 4.08
CA HIS A 446 6.93 12.80 3.81
C HIS A 446 7.62 13.87 2.95
N GLU A 447 7.58 15.13 3.42
CA GLU A 447 8.22 16.28 2.74
C GLU A 447 7.75 16.48 1.29
N GLY A 448 6.48 16.18 1.00
CA GLY A 448 5.91 16.30 -0.33
C GLY A 448 5.97 15.00 -1.15
N MET A 449 6.85 14.05 -0.80
CA MET A 449 7.17 12.92 -1.69
C MET A 449 5.96 12.05 -2.03
N ALA A 450 5.04 11.84 -1.08
CA ALA A 450 3.84 11.05 -1.35
C ALA A 450 3.00 11.68 -2.49
N ALA A 451 2.58 12.94 -2.34
CA ALA A 451 1.72 13.59 -3.33
C ALA A 451 2.42 13.74 -4.70
N MET A 452 3.68 14.17 -4.73
CA MET A 452 4.33 14.45 -6.02
C MET A 452 4.67 13.19 -6.82
N SER A 453 4.67 12.02 -6.19
CA SER A 453 4.80 10.74 -6.89
C SER A 453 3.63 10.45 -7.85
N VAL A 454 2.55 11.26 -7.82
CA VAL A 454 1.52 11.31 -8.87
C VAL A 454 2.09 11.64 -10.26
N LEU A 455 3.34 12.11 -10.34
CA LEU A 455 4.13 12.21 -11.57
C LEU A 455 4.05 10.93 -12.42
N ASP A 456 4.14 9.76 -11.78
CA ASP A 456 4.12 8.46 -12.46
C ASP A 456 2.83 8.24 -13.29
N PRO A 457 1.62 8.20 -12.70
CA PRO A 457 0.38 8.05 -13.49
C PRO A 457 0.07 9.25 -14.38
N MET A 458 0.50 10.48 -14.04
CA MET A 458 0.24 11.64 -14.91
C MET A 458 1.02 11.57 -16.23
N THR A 459 2.21 10.96 -16.23
CA THR A 459 2.93 10.64 -17.48
C THR A 459 2.15 9.63 -18.34
N ASP A 460 1.51 8.63 -17.74
CA ASP A 460 0.69 7.67 -18.48
C ASP A 460 -0.61 8.29 -18.98
N LEU A 461 -1.27 9.14 -18.18
CA LEU A 461 -2.47 9.85 -18.60
C LEU A 461 -2.18 10.77 -19.80
N TYR A 462 -1.03 11.45 -19.81
CA TYR A 462 -0.57 12.19 -20.97
C TYR A 462 -0.40 11.27 -22.19
N ARG A 463 0.29 10.13 -22.05
CA ARG A 463 0.46 9.19 -23.17
C ARG A 463 -0.85 8.66 -23.70
N GLN A 464 -1.81 8.42 -22.81
CA GLN A 464 -3.11 7.87 -23.12
C GLN A 464 -4.01 8.84 -23.88
N THR A 465 -3.89 10.15 -23.62
CA THR A 465 -4.81 11.18 -24.11
C THR A 465 -4.17 12.13 -25.13
N GLY A 466 -2.89 12.41 -24.97
CA GLY A 466 -2.17 13.48 -25.68
C GLY A 466 -2.49 14.88 -25.22
N ASP A 467 -3.24 15.05 -24.14
CA ASP A 467 -3.61 16.38 -23.65
C ASP A 467 -2.39 17.04 -22.98
N ALA A 468 -1.89 18.11 -23.59
CA ALA A 468 -0.65 18.78 -23.20
C ALA A 468 -0.67 19.30 -21.76
N LYS A 469 -1.86 19.55 -21.17
CA LYS A 469 -1.96 20.02 -19.79
C LYS A 469 -1.41 19.03 -18.77
N TYR A 470 -1.50 17.72 -19.03
CA TYR A 470 -0.98 16.70 -18.13
C TYR A 470 0.56 16.69 -18.13
N LEU A 471 1.18 16.88 -19.30
CA LEU A 471 2.63 17.05 -19.38
C LEU A 471 3.09 18.38 -18.75
N ALA A 472 2.30 19.45 -18.91
CA ALA A 472 2.56 20.72 -18.22
C ALA A 472 2.48 20.57 -16.69
N PHE A 473 1.53 19.79 -16.18
CA PHE A 473 1.44 19.45 -14.76
C PHE A 473 2.66 18.65 -14.29
N CYS A 474 3.12 17.66 -15.06
CA CYS A 474 4.36 16.95 -14.76
C CYS A 474 5.56 17.91 -14.65
N ARG A 475 5.66 18.90 -15.56
CA ARG A 475 6.70 19.95 -15.50
C ARG A 475 6.62 20.80 -14.24
N TYR A 476 5.40 21.10 -13.78
CA TYR A 476 5.17 21.78 -12.50
C TYR A 476 5.70 20.94 -11.34
N LEU A 477 5.39 19.64 -11.28
CA LEU A 477 5.87 18.75 -10.21
C LEU A 477 7.42 18.70 -10.15
N ILE A 478 8.09 18.60 -11.31
CA ILE A 478 9.55 18.64 -11.38
C ILE A 478 10.11 19.94 -10.79
N LYS A 479 9.48 21.09 -11.05
CA LYS A 479 9.89 22.36 -10.46
C LYS A 479 9.56 22.45 -8.97
N ALA A 480 8.45 21.85 -8.55
CA ALA A 480 8.01 21.83 -7.15
C ALA A 480 9.01 21.10 -6.25
N TYR A 481 9.74 20.10 -6.77
CA TYR A 481 10.81 19.43 -6.02
C TYR A 481 11.84 20.40 -5.43
N ASP A 482 12.16 21.47 -6.16
CA ASP A 482 13.20 22.42 -5.80
C ASP A 482 12.68 23.65 -5.04
N GLN A 483 11.38 23.71 -4.71
CA GLN A 483 10.85 24.76 -3.82
C GLN A 483 11.49 24.69 -2.42
N PRO A 484 11.59 25.79 -1.66
CA PRO A 484 12.27 25.80 -0.34
C PRO A 484 11.79 24.71 0.62
N ASN A 485 10.49 24.44 0.63
CA ASN A 485 9.79 23.41 1.40
C ASN A 485 9.67 22.05 0.66
N GLY A 486 10.13 21.97 -0.59
CA GLY A 486 10.09 20.75 -1.41
C GLY A 486 11.14 19.71 -0.98
N PRO A 487 11.00 18.46 -1.44
CA PRO A 487 11.86 17.32 -1.04
C PRO A 487 13.31 17.40 -1.56
N LYS A 488 13.60 18.33 -2.47
CA LYS A 488 14.91 18.51 -3.12
C LYS A 488 15.47 17.26 -3.81
N ILE A 489 14.63 16.34 -4.31
CA ILE A 489 15.07 15.03 -4.85
C ILE A 489 16.19 15.18 -5.88
N ILE A 490 15.99 16.00 -6.92
CA ILE A 490 16.97 16.16 -7.99
C ILE A 490 18.21 16.91 -7.52
N ALA A 491 18.04 18.02 -6.79
CA ALA A 491 19.14 18.84 -6.30
C ALA A 491 20.07 18.07 -5.34
N THR A 492 19.50 17.36 -4.36
CA THR A 492 20.26 16.61 -3.36
C THR A 492 20.96 15.40 -3.98
N LEU A 493 20.28 14.64 -4.84
CA LEU A 493 20.94 13.51 -5.53
C LEU A 493 22.07 13.97 -6.46
N ASN A 494 21.96 15.14 -7.10
CA ASN A 494 23.03 15.64 -7.95
C ASN A 494 24.24 16.21 -7.18
N SER A 495 24.05 16.67 -5.94
CA SER A 495 25.08 17.34 -5.16
C SER A 495 25.70 16.45 -4.08
N ILE A 496 24.88 15.68 -3.36
CA ILE A 496 25.30 14.77 -2.29
C ILE A 496 25.42 13.33 -2.80
N GLY A 497 24.57 12.93 -3.74
CA GLY A 497 24.60 11.59 -4.32
C GLY A 497 23.99 10.48 -3.45
N ARG A 498 23.30 10.83 -2.35
CA ARG A 498 22.82 9.86 -1.35
C ARG A 498 21.31 9.89 -1.14
N VAL A 499 20.67 8.73 -1.21
CA VAL A 499 19.21 8.61 -0.99
C VAL A 499 18.82 8.76 0.48
N ASP A 500 19.69 8.38 1.43
CA ASP A 500 19.42 8.53 2.87
C ASP A 500 19.59 9.98 3.36
N LYS A 501 20.12 10.87 2.52
CA LYS A 501 20.23 12.32 2.78
C LYS A 501 19.25 13.14 1.97
N THR A 502 18.38 12.50 1.18
CA THR A 502 17.42 13.15 0.31
C THR A 502 16.03 13.11 0.94
N ALA A 503 15.41 14.29 1.10
CA ALA A 503 14.21 14.48 1.90
C ALA A 503 14.35 13.80 3.29
N ASN A 504 13.31 13.12 3.78
CA ASN A 504 13.36 12.34 5.01
C ASN A 504 13.81 10.88 4.82
N ALA A 505 14.42 10.50 3.69
CA ALA A 505 14.92 9.14 3.39
C ALA A 505 13.86 8.01 3.31
N LYS A 506 12.56 8.33 3.34
CA LYS A 506 11.48 7.35 3.23
C LYS A 506 11.54 6.63 1.87
N ALA A 507 11.82 5.32 1.91
CA ALA A 507 12.34 4.59 0.75
C ALA A 507 11.28 4.34 -0.34
N TYR A 508 10.05 4.03 0.04
CA TYR A 508 8.98 3.74 -0.89
C TYR A 508 8.59 4.97 -1.71
N GLU A 509 8.30 6.08 -1.05
CA GLU A 509 7.90 7.34 -1.68
C GLU A 509 9.04 7.87 -2.56
N MET A 510 10.29 7.80 -2.10
CA MET A 510 11.46 8.15 -2.91
C MET A 510 11.51 7.32 -4.21
N LEU A 511 11.49 5.98 -4.12
CA LEU A 511 11.49 5.10 -5.29
C LEU A 511 10.32 5.39 -6.23
N SER A 512 9.15 5.70 -5.69
CA SER A 512 7.99 6.02 -6.51
C SER A 512 8.16 7.33 -7.29
N ASN A 513 8.82 8.33 -6.72
CA ASN A 513 9.18 9.55 -7.44
C ASN A 513 10.22 9.25 -8.52
N LEU A 514 11.21 8.38 -8.25
CA LEU A 514 12.23 7.99 -9.22
C LEU A 514 11.65 7.26 -10.44
N VAL A 515 10.64 6.40 -10.25
CA VAL A 515 9.86 5.80 -11.36
C VAL A 515 9.27 6.89 -12.26
N GLY A 516 8.60 7.89 -11.65
CA GLY A 516 8.04 9.03 -12.36
C GLY A 516 9.09 9.85 -13.11
N LEU A 517 10.27 10.07 -12.52
CA LEU A 517 11.39 10.80 -13.16
C LEU A 517 11.88 10.09 -14.43
N VAL A 518 12.02 8.77 -14.42
CA VAL A 518 12.45 8.00 -15.61
C VAL A 518 11.39 8.08 -16.71
N LYS A 519 10.09 7.93 -16.37
CA LYS A 519 9.00 8.05 -17.35
C LYS A 519 8.89 9.46 -17.93
N TYR A 520 9.05 10.48 -17.09
CA TYR A 520 9.09 11.87 -17.53
C TYR A 520 10.26 12.12 -18.50
N HIS A 521 11.45 11.58 -18.20
CA HIS A 521 12.60 11.65 -19.11
C HIS A 521 12.29 10.99 -20.46
N LYS A 522 11.70 9.78 -20.48
CA LYS A 522 11.30 9.09 -21.71
C LYS A 522 10.35 9.92 -22.58
N LEU A 523 9.50 10.75 -21.98
CA LEU A 523 8.57 11.64 -22.69
C LEU A 523 9.21 12.94 -23.20
N THR A 524 10.16 13.50 -22.47
CA THR A 524 10.65 14.87 -22.71
C THR A 524 12.05 14.93 -23.31
N GLY A 525 12.91 13.97 -22.96
CA GLY A 525 14.35 13.99 -23.23
C GLY A 525 15.16 14.86 -22.26
N GLU A 526 14.55 15.40 -21.20
CA GLU A 526 15.26 16.25 -20.23
C GLU A 526 16.20 15.43 -19.33
N ALA A 527 17.50 15.72 -19.36
CA ALA A 527 18.53 14.85 -18.79
C ALA A 527 18.57 14.84 -17.25
N ALA A 528 18.25 15.95 -16.58
CA ALA A 528 18.40 16.08 -15.13
C ALA A 528 17.61 15.02 -14.32
N PRO A 529 16.32 14.74 -14.63
CA PRO A 529 15.56 13.64 -14.03
C PRO A 529 16.26 12.27 -14.11
N LEU A 530 16.80 11.91 -15.29
CA LEU A 530 17.48 10.62 -15.46
C LEU A 530 18.78 10.55 -14.66
N LYS A 531 19.58 11.63 -14.66
CA LYS A 531 20.83 11.69 -13.89
C LYS A 531 20.59 11.45 -12.41
N ALA A 532 19.58 12.12 -11.84
CA ALA A 532 19.20 11.94 -10.43
C ALA A 532 18.77 10.49 -10.16
N ALA A 533 17.92 9.92 -11.02
CA ALA A 533 17.49 8.53 -10.91
C ALA A 533 18.66 7.53 -10.98
N GLN A 534 19.58 7.68 -11.93
CA GLN A 534 20.76 6.82 -12.02
C GLN A 534 21.70 6.96 -10.82
N THR A 535 21.83 8.18 -10.28
CA THR A 535 22.63 8.42 -9.06
C THR A 535 22.02 7.70 -7.87
N ALA A 536 20.71 7.82 -7.65
CA ALA A 536 20.01 7.06 -6.62
C ALA A 536 20.15 5.54 -6.80
N TRP A 537 20.04 5.04 -8.03
CA TRP A 537 20.20 3.61 -8.30
C TRP A 537 21.61 3.11 -7.95
N ASN A 538 22.65 3.88 -8.32
CA ASN A 538 24.04 3.54 -7.99
C ASN A 538 24.25 3.50 -6.47
N ASP A 539 23.76 4.52 -5.76
CA ASP A 539 23.85 4.63 -4.31
C ASP A 539 23.12 3.49 -3.57
N ILE A 540 21.91 3.14 -4.01
CA ILE A 540 21.14 2.02 -3.44
C ILE A 540 21.87 0.69 -3.65
N THR A 541 22.30 0.41 -4.89
CA THR A 541 22.93 -0.88 -5.23
C THR A 541 24.31 -1.06 -4.60
N ALA A 542 25.04 0.04 -4.36
CA ALA A 542 26.35 0.00 -3.76
C ALA A 542 26.29 -0.26 -2.24
N HIS A 543 25.33 0.34 -1.53
CA HIS A 543 25.42 0.45 -0.07
C HIS A 543 24.16 0.01 0.71
N ARG A 544 22.99 -0.08 0.06
CA ARG A 544 21.69 -0.17 0.75
C ARG A 544 20.79 -1.30 0.26
N LEU A 545 21.30 -2.15 -0.63
CA LEU A 545 20.54 -3.25 -1.20
C LEU A 545 20.85 -4.56 -0.47
N TYR A 546 19.84 -5.14 0.15
CA TYR A 546 19.92 -6.48 0.72
C TYR A 546 20.25 -7.52 -0.36
N VAL A 547 20.94 -8.60 0.03
CA VAL A 547 21.30 -9.68 -0.89
C VAL A 547 20.09 -10.36 -1.54
N THR A 548 18.92 -10.26 -0.91
CA THR A 548 17.62 -10.75 -1.42
C THR A 548 16.90 -9.77 -2.34
N GLY A 549 17.37 -8.53 -2.50
CA GLY A 549 16.81 -7.57 -3.47
C GLY A 549 15.69 -6.68 -2.92
N SER A 550 15.82 -6.20 -1.68
CA SER A 550 15.03 -5.08 -1.13
C SER A 550 15.97 -4.02 -0.54
N ALA A 551 15.45 -2.83 -0.21
CA ALA A 551 16.27 -1.69 0.21
C ALA A 551 15.55 -0.80 1.23
N SER A 552 15.36 -1.28 2.46
CA SER A 552 14.90 -0.45 3.59
C SER A 552 15.04 -1.17 4.93
N SER A 553 15.14 -0.41 6.00
CA SER A 553 14.86 -0.84 7.38
C SER A 553 14.09 0.29 8.06
N PHE A 554 13.07 -0.07 8.85
CA PHE A 554 12.06 0.89 9.34
C PHE A 554 11.50 1.76 8.22
N GLU A 555 11.35 1.20 7.00
CA GLU A 555 10.84 1.90 5.80
C GLU A 555 11.76 3.00 5.23
N HIS A 556 12.94 3.20 5.81
CA HIS A 556 13.88 4.23 5.41
C HIS A 556 15.14 3.63 4.78
N PHE A 557 15.75 4.41 3.89
CA PHE A 557 17.12 4.16 3.48
C PHE A 557 18.05 4.40 4.66
N GLN A 558 18.89 3.41 4.95
CA GLN A 558 19.85 3.48 6.05
C GLN A 558 21.20 4.03 5.57
N ASP A 559 22.10 4.26 6.52
CA ASP A 559 23.49 4.65 6.24
C ASP A 559 24.26 3.52 5.52
N ASP A 560 25.45 3.84 5.02
CA ASP A 560 26.23 2.95 4.17
C ASP A 560 26.51 1.61 4.86
N ASP A 561 26.13 0.51 4.20
CA ASP A 561 26.33 -0.86 4.64
C ASP A 561 25.73 -1.18 6.02
N LYS A 562 24.68 -0.44 6.43
CA LYS A 562 23.86 -0.70 7.63
C LYS A 562 22.61 -1.49 7.27
N LEU A 563 22.83 -2.77 6.96
CA LEU A 563 21.78 -3.71 6.57
C LEU A 563 21.47 -4.62 7.76
N ALA A 564 20.52 -4.25 8.60
CA ALA A 564 20.05 -5.13 9.68
C ALA A 564 19.32 -6.36 9.12
N ALA A 565 19.29 -7.51 9.79
CA ALA A 565 18.61 -8.72 9.31
C ALA A 565 17.39 -9.13 10.15
N GLU A 566 17.37 -8.68 11.39
CA GLU A 566 16.52 -9.17 12.47
C GLU A 566 15.08 -8.68 12.32
N ALA A 567 14.13 -9.47 12.83
CA ALA A 567 12.71 -9.17 12.75
C ALA A 567 12.32 -7.86 13.43
N ASP A 568 12.97 -7.48 14.55
CA ASP A 568 12.74 -6.24 15.28
C ASP A 568 13.31 -5.00 14.58
N LYS A 569 13.99 -5.17 13.44
CA LYS A 569 14.59 -4.08 12.65
C LYS A 569 13.74 -3.68 11.45
N ASN A 570 12.53 -4.24 11.31
CA ASN A 570 11.54 -3.86 10.29
C ASN A 570 12.16 -3.77 8.89
N ILE A 571 12.86 -4.83 8.48
CA ILE A 571 13.68 -4.82 7.27
C ILE A 571 12.85 -5.17 6.02
N GLY A 572 13.20 -4.57 4.90
CA GLY A 572 12.67 -4.95 3.59
C GLY A 572 11.16 -4.82 3.48
N GLU A 573 10.65 -3.60 3.52
CA GLU A 573 9.24 -3.33 3.25
C GLU A 573 8.83 -3.88 1.86
N GLY A 574 7.70 -4.58 1.78
CA GLY A 574 7.15 -5.12 0.53
C GLY A 574 6.92 -4.05 -0.54
N CYS A 575 6.42 -2.86 -0.17
CA CYS A 575 6.22 -1.73 -1.10
C CYS A 575 7.52 -1.24 -1.73
N VAL A 576 8.60 -1.17 -0.94
CA VAL A 576 9.94 -0.82 -1.42
C VAL A 576 10.41 -1.86 -2.44
N THR A 577 10.24 -3.14 -2.15
CA THR A 577 10.61 -4.24 -3.05
C THR A 577 9.88 -4.16 -4.39
N THR A 578 8.57 -3.96 -4.37
CA THR A 578 7.76 -3.81 -5.59
C THR A 578 8.17 -2.58 -6.39
N THR A 579 8.41 -1.46 -5.73
CA THR A 579 8.75 -0.21 -6.43
C THR A 579 10.18 -0.23 -6.96
N TRP A 580 11.08 -0.96 -6.29
CA TRP A 580 12.42 -1.26 -6.80
C TRP A 580 12.37 -2.07 -8.10
N ILE A 581 11.45 -3.03 -8.20
CA ILE A 581 11.18 -3.77 -9.45
C ILE A 581 10.66 -2.83 -10.53
N GLN A 582 9.67 -1.98 -10.23
CA GLN A 582 9.15 -0.99 -11.19
C GLN A 582 10.25 -0.04 -11.67
N PHE A 583 11.11 0.40 -10.78
CA PHE A 583 12.21 1.32 -11.09
C PHE A 583 13.26 0.68 -12.01
N ASN A 584 13.70 -0.53 -11.69
CA ASN A 584 14.62 -1.29 -12.55
C ASN A 584 13.98 -1.61 -13.91
N TYR A 585 12.68 -1.90 -13.96
CA TYR A 585 11.98 -2.11 -15.23
C TYR A 585 11.97 -0.86 -16.10
N GLN A 586 11.68 0.32 -15.55
CA GLN A 586 11.73 1.56 -16.33
C GLN A 586 13.14 1.86 -16.86
N LEU A 587 14.17 1.64 -16.04
CA LEU A 587 15.57 1.78 -16.48
C LEU A 587 15.97 0.75 -17.53
N LEU A 588 15.52 -0.51 -17.40
CA LEU A 588 15.72 -1.56 -18.40
C LEU A 588 15.08 -1.20 -19.75
N THR A 589 13.83 -0.75 -19.76
CA THR A 589 13.15 -0.37 -21.02
C THR A 589 13.87 0.79 -21.73
N LEU A 590 14.39 1.76 -20.96
CA LEU A 590 15.10 2.91 -21.50
C LEU A 590 16.50 2.54 -22.05
N THR A 591 17.25 1.71 -21.31
CA THR A 591 18.69 1.52 -21.56
C THR A 591 19.03 0.20 -22.22
N GLY A 592 18.24 -0.85 -21.97
CA GLY A 592 18.56 -2.23 -22.34
C GLY A 592 19.72 -2.83 -21.54
N GLU A 593 20.18 -2.19 -20.47
CA GLU A 593 21.34 -2.66 -19.70
C GLU A 593 20.99 -3.82 -18.76
N VAL A 594 21.79 -4.89 -18.82
CA VAL A 594 21.58 -6.13 -18.04
C VAL A 594 21.60 -5.91 -16.53
N LYS A 595 22.31 -4.89 -16.03
CA LYS A 595 22.47 -4.64 -14.60
C LYS A 595 21.13 -4.39 -13.89
N TYR A 596 20.17 -3.78 -14.60
CA TYR A 596 18.81 -3.57 -14.10
C TYR A 596 18.04 -4.89 -14.04
N LEU A 597 18.18 -5.72 -15.08
CA LEU A 597 17.58 -7.04 -15.12
C LEU A 597 18.13 -7.99 -14.04
N ASN A 598 19.41 -7.88 -13.69
CA ASN A 598 19.97 -8.65 -12.58
C ASN A 598 19.30 -8.31 -11.24
N GLN A 599 18.90 -7.04 -11.03
CA GLN A 599 18.15 -6.68 -9.83
C GLN A 599 16.70 -7.16 -9.89
N LEU A 600 16.07 -7.15 -11.07
CA LEU A 600 14.73 -7.74 -11.27
C LEU A 600 14.73 -9.24 -10.93
N GLU A 601 15.71 -10.00 -11.45
CA GLU A 601 15.87 -11.42 -11.13
C GLU A 601 16.11 -11.62 -9.62
N LYS A 602 17.03 -10.85 -9.03
CA LYS A 602 17.35 -10.93 -7.60
C LYS A 602 16.09 -10.76 -6.74
N SER A 603 15.30 -9.71 -6.96
CA SER A 603 14.09 -9.47 -6.17
C SER A 603 13.03 -10.54 -6.42
N ALA A 604 12.81 -10.95 -7.68
CA ALA A 604 11.75 -11.89 -8.06
C ALA A 604 11.95 -13.31 -7.50
N TYR A 605 13.18 -13.82 -7.43
CA TYR A 605 13.46 -15.16 -6.87
C TYR A 605 13.69 -15.15 -5.36
N ASN A 606 13.71 -13.99 -4.71
CA ASN A 606 14.05 -13.86 -3.30
C ASN A 606 13.03 -13.00 -2.55
N HIS A 607 13.28 -11.69 -2.39
CA HIS A 607 12.54 -10.87 -1.44
C HIS A 607 11.06 -10.71 -1.81
N LEU A 608 10.74 -10.54 -3.09
CA LEU A 608 9.36 -10.34 -3.54
C LEU A 608 8.48 -11.54 -3.22
N THR A 609 8.85 -12.72 -3.72
CA THR A 609 8.10 -13.97 -3.51
C THR A 609 8.25 -14.52 -2.11
N GLY A 610 9.32 -14.16 -1.40
CA GLY A 610 9.53 -14.54 0.00
C GLY A 610 8.76 -13.70 1.01
N ALA A 611 8.18 -12.58 0.58
CA ALA A 611 7.26 -11.77 1.35
C ALA A 611 5.82 -12.30 1.30
N GLU A 612 5.48 -13.17 0.34
CA GLU A 612 4.17 -13.84 0.27
C GLU A 612 4.28 -15.28 0.76
N ASN A 613 3.39 -15.69 1.66
CA ASN A 613 3.22 -17.11 1.96
C ASN A 613 2.43 -17.74 0.81
N PRO A 614 3.01 -18.67 0.04
CA PRO A 614 2.37 -19.24 -1.15
C PRO A 614 1.18 -20.16 -0.81
N GLU A 615 1.07 -20.65 0.42
CA GLU A 615 -0.05 -21.50 0.84
C GLU A 615 -1.29 -20.66 1.17
N THR A 616 -1.10 -19.50 1.80
CA THR A 616 -2.21 -18.69 2.33
C THR A 616 -2.47 -17.40 1.55
N GLY A 617 -1.51 -16.93 0.75
CA GLY A 617 -1.54 -15.62 0.11
C GLY A 617 -1.35 -14.45 1.10
N CYS A 618 -1.13 -14.70 2.40
CA CYS A 618 -0.83 -13.64 3.35
C CYS A 618 0.57 -13.05 3.06
N VAL A 619 0.73 -11.76 3.35
CA VAL A 619 1.97 -11.02 3.04
C VAL A 619 2.64 -10.56 4.32
N SER A 620 3.97 -10.70 4.36
CA SER A 620 4.85 -10.15 5.36
C SER A 620 5.16 -8.69 5.00
N TYR A 621 4.84 -7.77 5.90
CA TYR A 621 5.07 -6.35 5.66
C TYR A 621 6.58 -6.04 5.61
N TYR A 622 7.29 -6.45 6.66
CA TYR A 622 8.75 -6.49 6.76
C TYR A 622 9.19 -7.95 6.71
N THR A 623 10.12 -8.29 5.81
CA THR A 623 10.52 -9.69 5.58
C THR A 623 11.95 -9.90 6.09
N PRO A 624 12.13 -10.42 7.33
CA PRO A 624 13.45 -10.57 7.95
C PRO A 624 14.33 -11.63 7.27
N LEU A 625 15.65 -11.41 7.34
CA LEU A 625 16.67 -12.39 6.94
C LEU A 625 17.10 -13.28 8.12
N LEU A 626 16.83 -12.84 9.35
CA LEU A 626 17.01 -13.56 10.60
C LEU A 626 15.73 -13.39 11.45
N GLY A 627 15.04 -14.48 11.72
CA GLY A 627 13.83 -14.51 12.54
C GLY A 627 12.60 -15.01 11.79
N LYS A 628 11.44 -14.86 12.44
CA LYS A 628 10.15 -15.31 11.91
C LYS A 628 9.55 -14.26 10.97
N LYS A 629 9.06 -14.69 9.81
CA LYS A 629 8.33 -13.83 8.87
C LYS A 629 6.90 -13.59 9.36
N PRO A 630 6.49 -12.34 9.68
CA PRO A 630 5.15 -12.04 10.19
C PRO A 630 4.14 -11.92 9.04
N TYR A 631 3.64 -13.04 8.52
CA TYR A 631 2.60 -13.02 7.48
C TYR A 631 1.25 -12.56 8.05
N ASN A 632 0.65 -11.54 7.44
CA ASN A 632 -0.67 -11.02 7.77
C ASN A 632 -1.55 -10.95 6.51
N CYS A 633 -2.84 -11.26 6.65
CA CYS A 633 -3.80 -11.21 5.55
C CYS A 633 -4.64 -9.91 5.53
N GLY A 634 -4.51 -9.07 6.56
CA GLY A 634 -5.20 -7.78 6.66
C GLY A 634 -4.87 -6.80 5.53
N ILE A 635 -5.64 -5.72 5.44
CA ILE A 635 -5.45 -4.66 4.45
C ILE A 635 -4.29 -3.78 4.91
N THR A 636 -3.15 -3.87 4.21
CA THR A 636 -1.96 -3.04 4.42
C THR A 636 -1.39 -2.65 3.07
N CYS A 637 -0.53 -1.63 3.03
CA CYS A 637 0.09 -1.20 1.77
C CYS A 637 0.88 -2.34 1.10
N CYS A 638 1.58 -3.17 1.89
CA CYS A 638 2.36 -4.30 1.43
C CYS A 638 1.49 -5.45 0.92
N THR A 639 0.36 -5.74 1.57
CA THR A 639 -0.58 -6.80 1.12
C THR A 639 -1.28 -6.43 -0.19
N SER A 640 -1.26 -5.15 -0.58
CA SER A 640 -1.65 -4.68 -1.93
C SER A 640 -0.47 -4.52 -2.89
N SER A 641 0.76 -4.35 -2.41
CA SER A 641 1.92 -4.02 -3.26
C SER A 641 2.75 -5.23 -3.68
N VAL A 642 2.95 -6.24 -2.84
CA VAL A 642 3.67 -7.46 -3.23
C VAL A 642 3.02 -8.15 -4.44
N PRO A 643 1.67 -8.30 -4.50
CA PRO A 643 1.01 -8.86 -5.68
C PRO A 643 1.27 -8.07 -6.98
N ARG A 644 1.37 -6.73 -6.90
CA ARG A 644 1.74 -5.90 -8.06
C ARG A 644 3.11 -6.29 -8.60
N GLY A 645 4.08 -6.51 -7.73
CA GLY A 645 5.42 -6.93 -8.12
C GLY A 645 5.43 -8.31 -8.79
N ILE A 646 4.63 -9.26 -8.27
CA ILE A 646 4.49 -10.60 -8.84
C ILE A 646 3.84 -10.54 -10.23
N ALA A 647 2.79 -9.74 -10.39
CA ALA A 647 2.12 -9.52 -11.68
C ALA A 647 3.01 -8.81 -12.74
N LEU A 648 4.15 -8.25 -12.35
CA LEU A 648 5.13 -7.66 -13.26
C LEU A 648 6.15 -8.66 -13.80
N ILE A 649 6.28 -9.86 -13.23
CA ILE A 649 7.28 -10.87 -13.66
C ILE A 649 7.28 -11.09 -15.19
N PRO A 650 6.13 -11.27 -15.87
CA PRO A 650 6.12 -11.47 -17.32
C PRO A 650 6.72 -10.30 -18.12
N THR A 651 6.74 -9.07 -17.58
CA THR A 651 7.29 -7.89 -18.27
C THR A 651 8.81 -7.92 -18.42
N PHE A 652 9.49 -8.78 -17.68
CA PHE A 652 10.95 -8.91 -17.75
C PHE A 652 11.43 -10.37 -17.92
N SER A 653 10.55 -11.29 -18.30
CA SER A 653 10.89 -12.69 -18.61
C SER A 653 11.47 -12.86 -20.01
N SER A 654 10.93 -12.13 -21.00
CA SER A 654 11.39 -12.14 -22.38
C SER A 654 10.93 -10.87 -23.11
N GLY A 655 11.47 -10.61 -24.30
CA GLY A 655 11.02 -9.48 -25.11
C GLY A 655 11.82 -9.30 -26.38
N GLN A 656 11.96 -8.06 -26.80
CA GLN A 656 12.86 -7.64 -27.86
C GLN A 656 13.89 -6.64 -27.32
N LEU A 657 15.18 -6.93 -27.56
CA LEU A 657 16.28 -6.02 -27.31
C LEU A 657 16.69 -5.39 -28.64
N SER A 658 16.47 -4.08 -28.79
CA SER A 658 16.74 -3.34 -30.04
C SER A 658 16.19 -4.03 -31.30
N GLY A 659 14.96 -4.57 -31.20
CA GLY A 659 14.24 -5.22 -32.32
C GLY A 659 14.56 -6.71 -32.55
N SER A 660 15.41 -7.33 -31.73
CA SER A 660 15.70 -8.77 -31.81
C SER A 660 15.15 -9.52 -30.60
N PRO A 661 14.58 -10.74 -30.76
CA PRO A 661 14.10 -11.54 -29.64
C PRO A 661 15.18 -11.78 -28.58
N VAL A 662 14.81 -11.63 -27.32
CA VAL A 662 15.69 -11.86 -26.17
C VAL A 662 15.00 -12.67 -25.08
N VAL A 663 15.70 -13.69 -24.58
CA VAL A 663 15.34 -14.42 -23.36
C VAL A 663 16.04 -13.77 -22.17
N MET A 664 15.26 -13.33 -21.19
CA MET A 664 15.75 -12.60 -20.01
C MET A 664 15.77 -13.50 -18.77
N LEU A 665 14.65 -14.14 -18.45
CA LEU A 665 14.55 -15.14 -17.38
C LEU A 665 14.39 -16.54 -17.99
N TYR A 666 15.08 -17.51 -17.39
CA TYR A 666 15.08 -18.89 -17.83
C TYR A 666 13.99 -19.66 -17.10
N GLN A 667 12.90 -20.00 -17.78
CA GLN A 667 11.76 -20.74 -17.19
C GLN A 667 11.22 -21.73 -18.22
N ALA A 668 10.56 -22.79 -17.75
CA ALA A 668 9.77 -23.64 -18.62
C ALA A 668 8.60 -22.83 -19.21
N GLY A 669 8.17 -23.15 -20.43
CA GLY A 669 7.02 -22.49 -21.05
C GLY A 669 7.27 -22.07 -22.50
N THR A 670 6.52 -21.07 -22.96
CA THR A 670 6.52 -20.68 -24.38
C THR A 670 6.66 -19.17 -24.51
N ILE A 671 7.44 -18.74 -25.50
CA ILE A 671 7.62 -17.34 -25.89
C ILE A 671 7.28 -17.22 -27.37
N ASN A 672 6.27 -16.41 -27.69
CA ASN A 672 5.96 -16.02 -29.07
C ASN A 672 6.55 -14.64 -29.33
N SER A 673 7.37 -14.52 -30.38
CA SER A 673 8.07 -13.29 -30.73
C SER A 673 8.13 -13.12 -32.25
N THR A 674 8.85 -12.10 -32.70
CA THR A 674 9.11 -11.84 -34.12
C THR A 674 10.60 -11.64 -34.37
N LEU A 675 11.14 -12.30 -35.38
CA LEU A 675 12.51 -12.10 -35.86
C LEU A 675 12.45 -11.58 -37.29
N ASN A 676 12.98 -10.38 -37.53
CA ASN A 676 12.92 -9.71 -38.85
C ASN A 676 11.49 -9.65 -39.42
N GLY A 677 10.50 -9.37 -38.56
CA GLY A 677 9.09 -9.30 -38.91
C GLY A 677 8.39 -10.65 -39.12
N GLN A 678 9.11 -11.79 -39.04
CA GLN A 678 8.55 -13.13 -39.16
C GLN A 678 8.26 -13.73 -37.78
N PRO A 679 7.10 -14.39 -37.57
CA PRO A 679 6.80 -15.06 -36.30
C PRO A 679 7.79 -16.17 -35.97
N ILE A 680 8.25 -16.20 -34.72
CA ILE A 680 9.07 -17.27 -34.14
C ILE A 680 8.56 -17.61 -32.75
N THR A 681 8.41 -18.89 -32.47
CA THR A 681 8.05 -19.39 -31.14
C THR A 681 9.20 -20.20 -30.56
N LEU A 682 9.53 -19.94 -29.29
CA LEU A 682 10.50 -20.68 -28.50
C LEU A 682 9.77 -21.40 -27.38
N THR A 683 9.84 -22.73 -27.34
CA THR A 683 9.31 -23.53 -26.23
C THR A 683 10.46 -24.06 -25.39
N ALA A 684 10.51 -23.66 -24.12
CA ALA A 684 11.54 -24.04 -23.16
C ALA A 684 11.10 -25.24 -22.32
N THR A 685 11.98 -26.24 -22.24
CA THR A 685 11.93 -27.33 -21.25
C THR A 685 13.11 -27.20 -20.30
N THR A 686 12.83 -27.10 -19.00
CA THR A 686 13.82 -26.96 -17.93
C THR A 686 13.19 -27.21 -16.57
N ASP A 687 14.00 -27.57 -15.58
CA ASP A 687 13.67 -27.58 -14.15
C ASP A 687 14.27 -26.36 -13.40
N PHE A 688 14.81 -25.36 -14.13
CA PHE A 688 15.33 -24.13 -13.55
C PHE A 688 14.31 -23.49 -12.58
N PRO A 689 14.72 -23.06 -11.38
CA PRO A 689 16.10 -22.87 -10.89
C PRO A 689 16.72 -24.09 -10.18
N ALA A 690 16.19 -25.31 -10.31
CA ALA A 690 16.83 -26.50 -9.74
C ALA A 690 18.12 -26.87 -10.47
N SER A 691 18.14 -26.82 -11.80
CA SER A 691 19.34 -26.96 -12.62
C SER A 691 19.52 -25.82 -13.63
N GLY A 692 20.73 -25.71 -14.17
CA GLY A 692 21.11 -24.62 -15.09
C GLY A 692 20.94 -24.96 -16.56
N GLN A 693 20.29 -26.07 -16.90
CA GLN A 693 20.10 -26.49 -18.29
C GLN A 693 18.70 -26.11 -18.80
N VAL A 694 18.67 -25.47 -19.96
CA VAL A 694 17.42 -25.12 -20.65
C VAL A 694 17.51 -25.54 -22.11
N VAL A 695 16.49 -26.23 -22.61
CA VAL A 695 16.39 -26.60 -24.02
C VAL A 695 15.22 -25.86 -24.63
N TYR A 696 15.51 -25.00 -25.62
CA TYR A 696 14.51 -24.33 -26.44
C TYR A 696 14.30 -25.12 -27.72
N THR A 697 13.04 -25.42 -28.04
CA THR A 697 12.64 -25.91 -29.37
C THR A 697 12.03 -24.76 -30.15
N VAL A 698 12.50 -24.57 -31.38
CA VAL A 698 12.08 -23.48 -32.26
C VAL A 698 10.92 -23.93 -33.14
N LYS A 699 9.94 -23.05 -33.33
CA LYS A 699 8.88 -23.18 -34.32
C LYS A 699 8.78 -21.90 -35.16
N THR A 700 8.77 -22.07 -36.47
CA THR A 700 8.64 -21.00 -37.48
C THR A 700 7.76 -21.46 -38.63
N ALA A 701 7.05 -20.54 -39.29
CA ALA A 701 6.25 -20.88 -40.46
C ALA A 701 7.13 -21.20 -41.69
N LYS A 702 8.25 -20.49 -41.82
CA LYS A 702 9.29 -20.67 -42.83
C LYS A 702 10.65 -20.44 -42.17
N PRO A 703 11.75 -21.01 -42.69
CA PRO A 703 13.09 -20.71 -42.19
C PRO A 703 13.35 -19.20 -42.14
N VAL A 704 13.84 -18.69 -41.00
CA VAL A 704 14.12 -17.26 -40.80
C VAL A 704 15.55 -17.07 -40.29
N ARG A 705 16.30 -16.23 -40.99
CA ARG A 705 17.67 -15.88 -40.59
C ARG A 705 17.67 -14.74 -39.58
N GLY A 706 18.48 -14.85 -38.53
CA GLY A 706 18.73 -13.75 -37.60
C GLY A 706 19.27 -14.20 -36.24
N GLY A 707 19.57 -13.23 -35.39
CA GLY A 707 20.12 -13.45 -34.06
C GLY A 707 19.04 -13.55 -32.99
N LEU A 708 19.18 -14.55 -32.10
CA LEU A 708 18.44 -14.64 -30.84
C LEU A 708 19.37 -14.27 -29.69
N TYR A 709 18.89 -13.49 -28.74
CA TYR A 709 19.67 -13.05 -27.59
C TYR A 709 19.27 -13.82 -26.33
N PHE A 710 20.26 -14.12 -25.50
CA PHE A 710 20.10 -14.83 -24.23
C PHE A 710 20.87 -14.06 -23.16
N ARG A 711 20.24 -13.72 -22.03
CA ARG A 711 20.96 -13.09 -20.92
C ARG A 711 22.02 -14.04 -20.36
N VAL A 712 23.24 -13.55 -20.15
CA VAL A 712 24.24 -14.26 -19.35
C VAL A 712 24.16 -13.75 -17.91
N PRO A 713 23.65 -14.55 -16.95
CA PRO A 713 23.51 -14.10 -15.56
C PRO A 713 24.85 -13.80 -14.91
N ASP A 714 24.92 -12.80 -14.03
CA ASP A 714 26.17 -12.44 -13.35
C ASP A 714 26.67 -13.55 -12.40
N TRP A 715 25.75 -14.29 -11.79
CA TRP A 715 26.05 -15.37 -10.85
C TRP A 715 26.65 -16.62 -11.50
N CYS A 716 26.61 -16.78 -12.84
CA CYS A 716 27.21 -17.96 -13.47
C CYS A 716 28.73 -17.80 -13.71
N ASN A 717 29.36 -16.72 -13.24
CA ASN A 717 30.79 -16.40 -13.44
C ASN A 717 31.23 -16.53 -14.91
N ARG A 718 30.33 -16.20 -15.84
CA ARG A 718 30.51 -16.34 -17.30
C ARG A 718 30.75 -17.78 -17.79
N LYS A 719 30.51 -18.81 -16.97
CA LYS A 719 30.43 -20.20 -17.42
C LYS A 719 29.02 -20.47 -17.95
N PHE A 720 28.84 -20.02 -19.18
CA PHE A 720 27.60 -20.09 -19.94
C PHE A 720 27.90 -20.65 -21.32
N THR A 721 27.15 -21.65 -21.76
CA THR A 721 27.28 -22.21 -23.10
C THR A 721 25.97 -22.14 -23.88
N LEU A 722 26.10 -21.92 -25.19
CA LEU A 722 25.04 -22.06 -26.18
C LEU A 722 25.42 -23.19 -27.12
N ASN A 723 24.59 -24.22 -27.21
CA ASN A 723 24.83 -25.42 -28.02
C ASN A 723 26.21 -26.05 -27.74
N GLY A 724 26.62 -26.07 -26.47
CA GLY A 724 27.91 -26.62 -26.02
C GLY A 724 29.11 -25.69 -26.21
N LEU A 725 28.95 -24.54 -26.87
CA LEU A 725 30.02 -23.58 -27.09
C LEU A 725 30.01 -22.49 -26.01
N PRO A 726 31.15 -22.21 -25.35
CA PRO A 726 31.23 -21.10 -24.41
C PRO A 726 31.03 -19.77 -25.12
N VAL A 727 30.29 -18.86 -24.49
CA VAL A 727 30.01 -17.53 -25.06
C VAL A 727 30.64 -16.42 -24.21
N LYS A 728 31.16 -15.38 -24.89
CA LYS A 728 31.53 -14.12 -24.24
C LYS A 728 30.37 -13.14 -24.41
N ALA A 729 29.94 -12.53 -23.31
CA ALA A 729 28.85 -11.55 -23.30
C ALA A 729 29.31 -10.27 -22.61
N GLU A 730 29.98 -9.39 -23.35
CA GLU A 730 30.50 -8.12 -22.82
C GLU A 730 29.38 -7.19 -22.34
N THR A 731 28.24 -7.22 -23.03
CA THR A 731 27.02 -6.45 -22.68
C THR A 731 26.08 -7.20 -21.73
N GLY A 732 26.45 -8.41 -21.29
CA GLY A 732 25.57 -9.30 -20.52
C GLY A 732 24.55 -10.09 -21.33
N TYR A 733 24.57 -9.97 -22.67
CA TYR A 733 23.75 -10.76 -23.57
C TYR A 733 24.63 -11.55 -24.53
N ALA A 734 24.32 -12.84 -24.71
CA ALA A 734 24.90 -13.69 -25.73
C ALA A 734 23.98 -13.73 -26.95
N ARG A 735 24.53 -13.44 -28.13
CA ARG A 735 23.82 -13.53 -29.40
C ARG A 735 24.14 -14.87 -30.07
N LEU A 736 23.10 -15.56 -30.53
CA LEU A 736 23.20 -16.77 -31.35
C LEU A 736 22.56 -16.51 -32.71
N ASP A 737 23.38 -16.47 -33.75
CA ASP A 737 22.90 -16.33 -35.13
C ASP A 737 22.56 -17.70 -35.73
N GLY A 738 21.47 -17.76 -36.47
CA GLY A 738 21.02 -18.99 -37.12
C GLY A 738 20.10 -18.73 -38.32
N ASN A 739 19.80 -19.80 -39.05
CA ASN A 739 18.71 -19.88 -40.02
C ASN A 739 17.64 -20.82 -39.47
N TRP A 740 16.77 -20.26 -38.64
CA TRP A 740 15.90 -20.99 -37.73
C TRP A 740 14.71 -21.63 -38.45
N LYS A 741 14.57 -22.95 -38.33
CA LYS A 741 13.43 -23.72 -38.84
C LYS A 741 12.76 -24.50 -37.70
N THR A 742 11.51 -24.89 -37.94
CA THR A 742 10.76 -25.72 -36.99
C THR A 742 11.53 -27.00 -36.65
N GLY A 743 11.64 -27.29 -35.36
CA GLY A 743 12.35 -28.45 -34.82
C GLY A 743 13.80 -28.19 -34.43
N ASP A 744 14.38 -27.02 -34.78
CA ASP A 744 15.71 -26.65 -34.31
C ASP A 744 15.74 -26.58 -32.78
N ARG A 745 16.87 -26.98 -32.19
CA ARG A 745 17.08 -26.98 -30.74
C ARG A 745 18.21 -26.03 -30.36
N ILE A 746 17.99 -25.29 -29.28
CA ILE A 746 19.00 -24.44 -28.65
C ILE A 746 19.16 -24.91 -27.22
N THR A 747 20.36 -25.33 -26.84
CA THR A 747 20.68 -25.73 -25.47
C THR A 747 21.46 -24.62 -24.80
N VAL A 748 20.91 -24.09 -23.72
CA VAL A 748 21.57 -23.18 -22.80
C VAL A 748 22.04 -23.97 -21.60
N VAL A 749 23.31 -23.83 -21.22
CA VAL A 749 23.83 -24.38 -19.96
C VAL A 749 24.49 -23.27 -19.16
N MET A 750 23.98 -23.06 -17.96
CA MET A 750 24.51 -22.13 -16.96
C MET A 750 25.14 -22.93 -15.83
N GLU A 751 26.38 -22.63 -15.47
CA GLU A 751 26.94 -23.18 -14.24
C GLU A 751 26.25 -22.58 -13.02
N MET A 752 25.62 -23.43 -12.20
CA MET A 752 24.97 -23.05 -10.94
C MET A 752 25.84 -23.42 -9.75
N ALA A 753 27.07 -22.89 -9.74
CA ALA A 753 27.97 -23.07 -8.60
C ALA A 753 27.36 -22.45 -7.34
N VAL A 754 27.61 -23.10 -6.21
CA VAL A 754 27.29 -22.53 -4.89
C VAL A 754 28.23 -21.37 -4.63
N GLN A 755 27.66 -20.25 -4.22
CA GLN A 755 28.40 -19.07 -3.82
C GLN A 755 28.22 -18.83 -2.34
N VAL A 756 29.34 -18.65 -1.64
CA VAL A 756 29.36 -18.24 -0.24
C VAL A 756 29.33 -16.73 -0.21
N LEU A 757 28.29 -16.18 0.41
CA LEU A 757 28.06 -14.75 0.54
C LEU A 757 28.68 -14.29 1.87
N PRO A 758 29.59 -13.30 1.87
CA PRO A 758 30.11 -12.75 3.10
C PRO A 758 29.04 -11.90 3.80
N GLY A 759 28.94 -12.02 5.13
CA GLY A 759 28.08 -11.16 5.96
C GLY A 759 28.53 -9.69 6.03
N GLY A 760 29.75 -9.39 5.59
CA GLY A 760 30.29 -8.04 5.55
C GLY A 760 30.35 -7.38 6.92
N SER A 761 30.28 -6.05 6.93
CA SER A 761 30.27 -5.23 8.16
C SER A 761 28.96 -5.35 8.94
N SER A 762 27.86 -5.67 8.27
CA SER A 762 26.54 -5.84 8.90
C SER A 762 26.44 -7.13 9.72
N TYR A 763 27.10 -8.21 9.28
CA TYR A 763 27.02 -9.53 9.90
C TYR A 763 28.42 -10.16 10.07
N PRO A 764 29.27 -9.59 10.94
CA PRO A 764 30.64 -10.05 11.10
C PRO A 764 30.68 -11.51 11.58
N GLY A 765 31.57 -12.31 10.96
CA GLY A 765 31.71 -13.74 11.26
C GLY A 765 30.56 -14.61 10.76
N ARG A 766 29.66 -14.07 9.92
CA ARG A 766 28.56 -14.83 9.31
C ARG A 766 28.73 -14.96 7.81
N ILE A 767 28.20 -16.05 7.28
CA ILE A 767 28.10 -16.32 5.85
C ILE A 767 26.67 -16.72 5.47
N GLY A 768 26.32 -16.44 4.23
CA GLY A 768 25.10 -16.92 3.59
C GLY A 768 25.43 -17.74 2.35
N PHE A 769 24.42 -18.33 1.72
CA PHE A 769 24.62 -19.10 0.50
C PHE A 769 23.70 -18.60 -0.61
N ARG A 770 24.22 -18.61 -1.84
CA ARG A 770 23.44 -18.39 -3.06
C ARG A 770 23.74 -19.52 -4.04
N ARG A 771 22.70 -20.04 -4.69
CA ARG A 771 22.84 -20.96 -5.83
C ARG A 771 21.95 -20.50 -6.96
N GLY A 772 22.58 -20.12 -8.07
CA GLY A 772 21.85 -19.45 -9.15
C GLY A 772 21.23 -18.13 -8.68
N PRO A 773 19.96 -17.84 -9.03
CA PRO A 773 19.29 -16.63 -8.59
C PRO A 773 18.79 -16.68 -7.15
N GLN A 774 18.82 -17.84 -6.48
CA GLN A 774 18.22 -18.05 -5.16
C GLN A 774 19.26 -17.92 -4.04
N VAL A 775 19.02 -16.99 -3.11
CA VAL A 775 19.59 -16.97 -1.78
C VAL A 775 18.95 -18.11 -0.98
N LEU A 776 19.76 -18.83 -0.20
CA LEU A 776 19.29 -19.93 0.62
C LEU A 776 19.15 -19.50 2.08
N SER A 777 18.27 -20.19 2.80
CA SER A 777 17.98 -19.95 4.20
C SER A 777 17.78 -21.28 4.92
N LEU A 778 18.18 -21.29 6.19
CA LEU A 778 17.75 -22.28 7.16
C LEU A 778 16.29 -21.99 7.53
N ASP A 779 15.49 -23.03 7.71
CA ASP A 779 14.18 -22.97 8.37
C ASP A 779 14.26 -23.79 9.66
N ALA A 780 14.04 -23.14 10.81
CA ALA A 780 14.32 -23.73 12.11
C ALA A 780 13.46 -24.96 12.40
N LEU A 781 12.17 -24.92 12.07
CA LEU A 781 11.26 -26.04 12.35
C LEU A 781 11.49 -27.20 11.38
N LEU A 782 11.83 -26.93 10.11
CA LEU A 782 12.25 -27.97 9.16
C LEU A 782 13.46 -28.75 9.69
N ASN A 783 14.40 -28.05 10.32
CA ASN A 783 15.64 -28.62 10.87
C ASN A 783 15.51 -29.07 12.33
N LYS A 784 14.32 -28.95 12.95
CA LYS A 784 14.06 -29.28 14.37
C LYS A 784 15.02 -28.55 15.33
N LEU A 785 15.26 -27.26 15.05
CA LEU A 785 16.12 -26.36 15.80
C LEU A 785 15.31 -25.40 16.68
N PRO A 786 15.93 -24.79 17.70
CA PRO A 786 15.28 -23.73 18.48
C PRO A 786 14.91 -22.53 17.60
N VAL A 787 13.99 -21.70 18.11
CA VAL A 787 13.43 -20.53 17.41
C VAL A 787 14.50 -19.53 16.99
N GLU A 788 15.62 -19.45 17.70
CA GLU A 788 16.77 -18.62 17.31
C GLU A 788 17.95 -19.49 16.90
N PRO A 789 18.12 -19.82 15.60
CA PRO A 789 19.19 -20.69 15.12
C PRO A 789 20.59 -20.03 15.16
N THR A 790 20.78 -18.95 15.92
CA THR A 790 22.05 -18.23 16.05
C THR A 790 23.16 -19.05 16.71
N ALA A 791 22.83 -20.21 17.30
CA ALA A 791 23.78 -21.19 17.84
C ALA A 791 24.27 -22.24 16.80
N VAL A 792 23.92 -22.07 15.53
CA VAL A 792 24.39 -22.92 14.43
C VAL A 792 25.74 -22.42 13.93
N GLN A 793 26.76 -23.28 13.97
CA GLN A 793 28.08 -23.01 13.40
C GLN A 793 28.38 -23.97 12.23
N LEU A 794 28.66 -23.44 11.05
CA LEU A 794 28.97 -24.27 9.89
C LEU A 794 30.35 -24.92 10.03
N THR A 795 30.44 -26.23 9.79
CA THR A 795 31.72 -26.97 9.79
C THR A 795 32.29 -27.16 8.39
N GLY A 796 31.53 -26.74 7.37
CA GLY A 796 31.96 -26.67 5.98
C GLY A 796 31.08 -25.71 5.18
N GLN A 797 31.58 -25.31 4.01
CA GLN A 797 30.86 -24.40 3.09
C GLN A 797 30.33 -25.11 1.84
N SER A 798 30.49 -26.44 1.77
CA SER A 798 30.03 -27.24 0.64
C SER A 798 28.54 -27.53 0.77
N LEU A 799 27.76 -27.06 -0.20
CA LEU A 799 26.35 -27.43 -0.34
C LEU A 799 26.18 -28.55 -1.36
N ARG A 800 25.32 -29.51 -1.05
CA ARG A 800 24.87 -30.56 -1.99
C ARG A 800 23.36 -30.60 -2.07
N PRO A 801 22.75 -30.85 -3.24
CA PRO A 801 21.32 -31.18 -3.31
C PRO A 801 21.03 -32.39 -2.41
N VAL A 802 19.95 -32.33 -1.65
CA VAL A 802 19.44 -33.45 -0.84
C VAL A 802 17.96 -33.65 -1.11
N GLN A 803 17.44 -34.82 -0.74
CA GLN A 803 16.00 -35.09 -0.74
C GLN A 803 15.53 -35.11 0.71
N ALA A 804 15.07 -33.96 1.21
CA ALA A 804 14.48 -33.87 2.55
C ALA A 804 12.96 -34.08 2.49
N THR A 805 12.38 -34.67 3.54
CA THR A 805 10.94 -34.71 3.73
C THR A 805 10.44 -33.31 4.12
N LEU A 806 9.69 -32.68 3.23
CA LEU A 806 9.08 -31.38 3.47
C LEU A 806 7.72 -31.52 4.18
N PRO A 807 7.31 -30.56 5.03
CA PRO A 807 6.01 -30.59 5.70
C PRO A 807 4.83 -30.64 4.72
N THR A 808 3.71 -31.21 5.16
CA THR A 808 2.44 -31.13 4.41
C THR A 808 2.07 -29.67 4.17
N GLY A 809 1.66 -29.32 2.95
CA GLY A 809 1.32 -27.95 2.56
C GLY A 809 2.49 -27.11 2.05
N TRP A 810 3.73 -27.58 2.22
CA TRP A 810 4.93 -26.88 1.72
C TRP A 810 4.92 -26.75 0.20
N ILE A 811 5.12 -25.53 -0.29
CA ILE A 811 5.24 -25.19 -1.71
C ILE A 811 6.72 -25.01 -2.08
N GLY A 812 7.15 -25.70 -3.14
CA GLY A 812 8.55 -25.81 -3.55
C GLY A 812 9.18 -27.15 -3.17
N THR A 813 10.28 -27.52 -3.83
CA THR A 813 10.89 -28.86 -3.71
C THR A 813 12.40 -28.83 -3.52
N GLN A 814 13.03 -27.65 -3.61
CA GLN A 814 14.48 -27.52 -3.62
C GLN A 814 15.05 -27.54 -2.20
N THR A 815 15.94 -28.50 -1.92
CA THR A 815 16.60 -28.62 -0.62
C THR A 815 18.10 -28.91 -0.77
N TYR A 816 18.92 -28.35 0.11
CA TYR A 816 20.38 -28.43 0.03
C TYR A 816 20.98 -28.73 1.40
N GLY A 817 21.84 -29.75 1.49
CA GLY A 817 22.53 -30.17 2.71
C GLY A 817 23.85 -29.43 2.92
N VAL A 818 24.10 -28.98 4.16
CA VAL A 818 25.37 -28.42 4.63
C VAL A 818 25.74 -28.97 6.01
N SER A 819 27.02 -29.24 6.24
CA SER A 819 27.52 -29.71 7.53
C SER A 819 27.64 -28.57 8.55
N ALA A 820 27.14 -28.80 9.76
CA ALA A 820 27.21 -27.84 10.86
C ALA A 820 27.31 -28.51 12.24
N THR A 821 27.79 -27.74 13.21
CA THR A 821 27.69 -28.02 14.64
C THR A 821 26.49 -27.26 15.21
N VAL A 822 25.67 -27.94 16.00
CA VAL A 822 24.57 -27.35 16.78
C VAL A 822 24.77 -27.73 18.24
N GLY A 823 25.15 -26.76 19.08
CA GLY A 823 25.68 -27.06 20.41
C GLY A 823 26.95 -27.90 20.28
N ASP A 824 26.94 -29.11 20.87
CA ASP A 824 28.08 -30.06 20.79
C ASP A 824 27.88 -31.16 19.73
N ARG A 825 26.82 -31.10 18.92
CA ARG A 825 26.47 -32.16 17.96
C ARG A 825 26.78 -31.76 16.53
N GLN A 826 27.50 -32.62 15.82
CA GLN A 826 27.61 -32.54 14.35
C GLN A 826 26.33 -33.06 13.71
N GLN A 827 25.77 -32.31 12.77
CA GLN A 827 24.65 -32.74 11.96
C GLN A 827 24.66 -32.09 10.57
N GLU A 828 23.94 -32.70 9.64
CA GLU A 828 23.61 -32.06 8.37
C GLU A 828 22.37 -31.17 8.53
N LEU A 829 22.48 -29.92 8.11
CA LEU A 829 21.37 -28.99 8.01
C LEU A 829 20.82 -28.96 6.59
N VAL A 830 19.52 -28.83 6.49
CA VAL A 830 18.78 -28.63 5.25
C VAL A 830 18.49 -27.14 5.07
N LEU A 831 19.07 -26.55 4.04
CA LEU A 831 18.74 -25.22 3.55
C LEU A 831 17.74 -25.30 2.39
N VAL A 832 16.89 -24.29 2.30
CA VAL A 832 15.89 -24.12 1.24
C VAL A 832 16.04 -22.72 0.62
N PRO A 833 15.45 -22.42 -0.55
CA PRO A 833 15.38 -21.05 -1.04
C PRO A 833 14.78 -20.11 0.01
N TYR A 834 15.31 -18.90 0.16
CA TYR A 834 14.81 -17.90 1.11
C TYR A 834 13.31 -17.61 0.90
N ALA A 835 12.86 -17.63 -0.35
CA ALA A 835 11.45 -17.46 -0.69
C ALA A 835 10.55 -18.62 -0.25
N ASP A 836 11.12 -19.81 -0.01
CA ASP A 836 10.42 -20.98 0.49
C ASP A 836 10.51 -21.09 2.03
N ALA A 837 11.54 -20.51 2.65
CA ALA A 837 11.72 -20.53 4.11
C ALA A 837 10.63 -19.76 4.87
N GLY A 838 10.27 -20.25 6.05
CA GLY A 838 9.24 -19.68 6.93
C GLY A 838 7.82 -20.21 6.68
N GLN A 839 7.62 -21.11 5.71
CA GLN A 839 6.34 -21.78 5.47
C GLN A 839 5.90 -22.64 6.66
N THR A 840 6.83 -23.12 7.49
CA THR A 840 6.52 -23.84 8.74
C THR A 840 5.92 -22.93 9.83
N GLY A 841 5.93 -21.61 9.64
CA GLY A 841 5.67 -20.63 10.68
C GLY A 841 6.82 -20.45 11.68
N GLY A 842 7.94 -21.15 11.46
CA GLY A 842 9.17 -21.05 12.25
C GLY A 842 10.04 -19.85 11.84
N ALA A 843 11.11 -19.64 12.62
CA ALA A 843 12.14 -18.67 12.26
C ALA A 843 13.00 -19.18 11.10
N SER A 844 13.53 -18.23 10.33
CA SER A 844 14.43 -18.48 9.22
C SER A 844 15.76 -17.74 9.42
N ALA A 845 16.85 -18.27 8.84
CA ALA A 845 18.15 -17.62 8.90
C ALA A 845 18.93 -17.75 7.60
N VAL A 846 19.20 -16.60 6.96
CA VAL A 846 20.11 -16.47 5.81
C VAL A 846 21.57 -16.39 6.26
N TRP A 847 21.85 -15.67 7.35
CA TRP A 847 23.21 -15.43 7.85
C TRP A 847 23.56 -16.38 9.00
N LEU A 848 24.33 -17.42 8.68
CA LEU A 848 24.78 -18.48 9.60
C LEU A 848 26.19 -18.19 10.11
N ARG A 849 26.51 -18.58 11.35
CA ARG A 849 27.86 -18.38 11.90
C ARG A 849 28.84 -19.36 11.26
N GLN A 850 30.04 -18.87 10.97
CA GLN A 850 31.16 -19.67 10.50
C GLN A 850 32.05 -20.07 11.68
#